data_AF-A0AAN9REN3-F1
#
_entry.id   AF-A0AAN9REN3-F1
#
_cell.length_a   1.000
_cell.length_b   1.000
_cell.length_c   1.000
_cell.angle_alpha   90.00
_cell.angle_beta   90.00
_cell.angle_gamma   90.00
#
_symmetry.space_group_name_H-M   'P 1'
#
loop_
_entity.id
_entity.type
_entity.pdbx_description
1 polymer ?
#
loop_
_entity_poly.entity_id
_entity_poly.type
_entity_poly.pdbx_seq_one_letter_code
_entity_poly.pdbx_strand_id
1 'polypeptide(L)'
;MALSFLRVPGLLSPTPTPATATATATATTATTTSTVVKFQHFRKPCNFTPFFRSSILCPLVRAIGRDGRFYPTPADDDPPEAAEDSSHGFSTFQQIHHQAERARQIEEEDYKNNQATYLAAIADVEDAPDNVDFDTSGDDIFGDIDKAIALKRKEFVSQGLLEPNPPKQDQLAAAAVDELQAEELGDLEEIERLQGLTGNGNGGLSESPFELDFDSYGKSKVRIVDGKFKMSLAELLDESKVVPVSVSGDLEVEITGIQHDSRIVNSGDLFVCCVGRKTDGHLFLSEADKRGAVAVVASKEVDIEDTLGCKALVIVEDTNAVLPALAASFYKHPSTKMAVIGITGTYGKTTTTCLIKSLYESMGMRTGMLNSVASFVHGDNKLELGSAALDAVLVQNLMAKMTHNGTEAVVMEAGSHGLGKGKYDEVDFDIAVFTNLSQEKDGDRDAQAKLFSRMGDPERHRKVVNIDDPNAPFFLSQGSQEVPVVTFAMENRDADVHPLKFELSLFETQVLVNTPTGILEISSGLLGKHNIYNILAAVAVGIAVGAPLEDIVRGIEEVDAVPGRCELIDEEQAFGVIVDHASTPDALSRLLDSVRELGPRRIITVIGCCGEDDRGKRPALTKIATDKSEVTMLTSDNPKNEDPLDILDDMLSGVGWSMHDYLKYGENDYYPPLPNGHRLFLHDIRRVAVRAAVAMGEEGDVVVVTGKGHQAYQIEGDKKEFFDDREECREALQYVDELHQAGIDTSEFPWRLPESH
;
A
#
# COMPACT_ATOMS: atom_id res chain seq x y z
N MET A 1 -36.34 -46.06 30.51
CA MET A 1 -37.81 -46.30 30.50
C MET A 1 -38.31 -45.88 29.11
N ALA A 2 -39.26 -46.51 28.40
CA ALA A 2 -39.85 -47.86 28.37
C ALA A 2 -40.89 -47.85 27.21
N LEU A 3 -41.20 -48.89 26.40
CA LEU A 3 -40.78 -50.30 26.24
C LEU A 3 -40.14 -50.47 24.82
N SER A 4 -39.82 -51.61 24.17
CA SER A 4 -40.22 -53.05 24.13
C SER A 4 -41.60 -53.31 23.46
N PHE A 5 -41.82 -54.21 22.48
CA PHE A 5 -41.14 -55.44 22.00
C PHE A 5 -41.12 -55.51 20.43
N LEU A 6 -40.17 -56.13 19.68
CA LEU A 6 -39.69 -57.54 19.57
C LEU A 6 -40.74 -58.51 18.94
N ARG A 7 -40.50 -59.42 17.96
CA ARG A 7 -39.36 -60.25 17.42
C ARG A 7 -39.53 -60.48 15.87
N VAL A 8 -38.59 -60.90 14.98
CA VAL A 8 -37.44 -61.88 14.98
C VAL A 8 -37.94 -63.35 14.89
N PRO A 9 -37.41 -64.31 14.07
CA PRO A 9 -36.02 -64.57 13.61
C PRO A 9 -35.82 -64.80 12.08
N GLY A 10 -34.63 -65.09 11.53
CA GLY A 10 -33.26 -65.02 12.09
C GLY A 10 -32.16 -65.71 11.25
N LEU A 11 -30.91 -65.27 11.47
CA LEU A 11 -29.57 -65.84 11.19
C LEU A 11 -29.37 -67.05 10.24
N LEU A 12 -28.44 -66.88 9.29
CA LEU A 12 -27.22 -67.71 9.15
C LEU A 12 -26.13 -66.99 8.30
N SER A 13 -24.87 -67.40 8.45
CA SER A 13 -23.65 -66.89 7.78
C SER A 13 -22.84 -68.09 7.23
N PRO A 14 -21.66 -67.97 6.53
CA PRO A 14 -20.78 -66.82 6.32
C PRO A 14 -20.26 -66.63 4.84
N THR A 15 -19.07 -66.04 4.68
CA THR A 15 -18.29 -65.69 3.46
C THR A 15 -17.47 -66.88 2.90
N PRO A 16 -16.52 -66.80 1.90
CA PRO A 16 -16.04 -65.67 1.07
C PRO A 16 -15.72 -65.94 -0.45
N THR A 17 -15.70 -64.87 -1.27
CA THR A 17 -14.86 -64.70 -2.50
C THR A 17 -15.03 -65.71 -3.68
N PRO A 18 -14.20 -65.71 -4.77
CA PRO A 18 -14.37 -64.85 -5.96
C PRO A 18 -14.38 -65.64 -7.31
N ALA A 19 -14.43 -64.96 -8.46
CA ALA A 19 -13.65 -65.24 -9.71
C ALA A 19 -14.32 -64.79 -11.04
N THR A 20 -13.46 -64.57 -12.04
CA THR A 20 -13.64 -64.10 -13.42
C THR A 20 -14.29 -65.10 -14.41
N ALA A 21 -14.82 -64.57 -15.54
CA ALA A 21 -14.99 -65.32 -16.81
C ALA A 21 -15.00 -64.37 -18.04
N THR A 22 -14.61 -64.87 -19.22
CA THR A 22 -14.41 -64.06 -20.47
C THR A 22 -14.93 -64.77 -21.73
N ALA A 23 -15.63 -64.06 -22.63
CA ALA A 23 -15.95 -64.44 -24.03
C ALA A 23 -16.51 -63.19 -24.78
N THR A 24 -16.07 -62.65 -25.93
CA THR A 24 -15.68 -63.12 -27.30
C THR A 24 -16.80 -63.12 -28.37
N ALA A 25 -16.90 -62.00 -29.10
CA ALA A 25 -16.94 -61.85 -30.58
C ALA A 25 -18.15 -62.25 -31.49
N THR A 26 -18.50 -61.32 -32.41
CA THR A 26 -18.99 -61.49 -33.83
C THR A 26 -20.40 -62.09 -34.13
N ALA A 27 -21.14 -61.75 -35.22
CA ALA A 27 -21.04 -60.72 -36.28
C ALA A 27 -22.34 -60.59 -37.16
N THR A 28 -22.45 -59.54 -38.02
CA THR A 28 -23.29 -59.41 -39.27
C THR A 28 -24.84 -59.38 -39.15
N THR A 29 -25.71 -58.91 -40.08
CA THR A 29 -25.72 -58.38 -41.50
C THR A 29 -27.11 -57.71 -41.79
N ALA A 30 -27.48 -57.07 -42.93
CA ALA A 30 -26.88 -56.02 -43.81
C ALA A 30 -27.81 -55.71 -45.05
N THR A 31 -28.13 -54.44 -45.38
CA THR A 31 -28.90 -53.96 -46.58
C THR A 31 -28.55 -52.48 -46.93
N THR A 32 -28.68 -51.82 -48.10
CA THR A 32 -29.23 -52.00 -49.50
C THR A 32 -30.69 -51.55 -49.78
N THR A 33 -31.08 -50.79 -50.84
CA THR A 33 -30.40 -50.03 -51.95
C THR A 33 -31.41 -49.20 -52.80
N SER A 34 -31.02 -48.04 -53.40
CA SER A 34 -31.56 -47.40 -54.66
C SER A 34 -30.84 -46.03 -54.89
N THR A 35 -30.11 -45.65 -55.97
CA THR A 35 -30.27 -45.57 -57.45
C THR A 35 -31.01 -44.31 -57.98
N VAL A 36 -30.66 -43.64 -59.11
CA VAL A 36 -29.58 -43.84 -60.13
C VAL A 36 -29.02 -42.51 -60.74
N VAL A 37 -28.16 -42.56 -61.78
CA VAL A 37 -27.00 -41.64 -62.04
C VAL A 37 -26.67 -41.42 -63.55
N LYS A 38 -26.20 -40.21 -64.02
CA LYS A 38 -25.38 -39.93 -65.26
C LYS A 38 -25.02 -38.42 -65.53
N PHE A 39 -24.06 -38.00 -66.39
CA PHE A 39 -22.59 -38.27 -66.55
C PHE A 39 -21.93 -37.32 -67.62
N GLN A 40 -20.58 -37.38 -67.80
CA GLN A 40 -19.70 -36.75 -68.86
C GLN A 40 -19.21 -35.28 -68.60
N HIS A 41 -18.01 -34.80 -69.01
CA HIS A 41 -16.77 -35.42 -69.57
C HIS A 41 -15.50 -34.50 -69.52
N PHE A 42 -14.30 -35.11 -69.43
CA PHE A 42 -12.97 -34.72 -70.03
C PHE A 42 -12.04 -33.59 -69.52
N ARG A 43 -10.73 -33.97 -69.47
CA ARG A 43 -9.44 -33.22 -69.73
C ARG A 43 -8.58 -32.58 -68.59
N LYS A 44 -7.44 -33.28 -68.37
CA LYS A 44 -6.04 -32.82 -68.13
C LYS A 44 -5.61 -32.14 -66.80
N PRO A 45 -4.34 -32.34 -66.37
CA PRO A 45 -3.72 -31.68 -65.20
C PRO A 45 -2.72 -30.56 -65.57
N CYS A 46 -2.37 -29.69 -64.60
CA CYS A 46 -0.98 -29.36 -64.18
C CYS A 46 -0.93 -28.24 -63.11
N ASN A 47 0.19 -28.17 -62.40
CA ASN A 47 0.56 -27.27 -61.30
C ASN A 47 0.33 -25.77 -61.58
N PHE A 48 0.11 -24.98 -60.51
CA PHE A 48 0.85 -23.72 -60.27
C PHE A 48 0.91 -23.37 -58.77
N THR A 49 1.78 -22.44 -58.41
CA THR A 49 2.21 -22.08 -57.04
C THR A 49 1.19 -21.26 -56.24
N PRO A 50 1.24 -21.29 -54.89
CA PRO A 50 0.55 -20.30 -54.07
C PRO A 50 1.14 -18.90 -54.36
N PHE A 51 0.27 -17.92 -54.56
CA PHE A 51 0.70 -16.52 -54.69
C PHE A 51 0.79 -15.87 -53.32
N PHE A 52 1.91 -15.20 -53.05
CA PHE A 52 2.02 -14.29 -51.91
C PHE A 52 0.95 -13.20 -52.03
N ARG A 53 0.20 -12.99 -50.95
CA ARG A 53 -0.14 -11.63 -50.52
C ARG A 53 0.65 -11.36 -49.25
N SER A 54 1.44 -10.30 -49.27
CA SER A 54 2.11 -9.78 -48.09
C SER A 54 1.06 -9.42 -47.04
N SER A 55 1.12 -10.09 -45.89
CA SER A 55 0.69 -9.45 -44.64
C SER A 55 1.50 -8.16 -44.51
N ILE A 56 0.81 -7.02 -44.51
CA ILE A 56 1.46 -5.75 -44.19
C ILE A 56 1.79 -5.83 -42.71
N LEU A 57 3.08 -5.76 -42.39
CA LEU A 57 3.53 -5.54 -41.02
C LEU A 57 3.00 -4.17 -40.58
N CYS A 58 1.98 -4.15 -39.73
CA CYS A 58 1.68 -2.96 -38.96
C CYS A 58 2.95 -2.59 -38.16
N PRO A 59 3.37 -1.32 -38.12
CA PRO A 59 4.52 -0.93 -37.33
C PRO A 59 4.22 -1.19 -35.85
N LEU A 60 5.12 -1.87 -35.15
CA LEU A 60 5.03 -1.97 -33.69
C LEU A 60 5.14 -0.55 -33.11
N VAL A 61 4.09 -0.11 -32.42
CA VAL A 61 4.14 1.09 -31.59
C VAL A 61 5.02 0.76 -30.39
N ARG A 62 6.26 1.25 -30.43
CA ARG A 62 7.17 1.24 -29.27
C ARG A 62 6.67 2.26 -28.24
N ALA A 63 6.98 2.02 -26.96
CA ALA A 63 6.89 3.05 -25.92
C ALA A 63 7.73 4.27 -26.33
N ILE A 64 7.06 5.35 -26.73
CA ILE A 64 7.65 6.58 -27.27
C ILE A 64 6.85 7.76 -26.74
N GLY A 65 7.52 8.68 -26.05
CA GLY A 65 6.95 9.96 -25.64
C GLY A 65 6.51 10.81 -26.84
N ARG A 66 5.54 11.70 -26.64
CA ARG A 66 4.82 12.43 -27.72
C ARG A 66 5.70 13.34 -28.59
N ASP A 67 6.96 13.55 -28.22
CA ASP A 67 7.97 14.32 -28.96
C ASP A 67 8.92 13.45 -29.82
N GLY A 68 8.88 12.12 -29.69
CA GLY A 68 9.63 11.17 -30.52
C GLY A 68 11.13 11.13 -30.28
N ARG A 69 11.62 11.55 -29.10
CA ARG A 69 13.06 11.70 -28.83
C ARG A 69 13.62 10.59 -27.96
N PHE A 70 14.71 9.99 -28.43
CA PHE A 70 15.59 9.14 -27.64
C PHE A 70 16.62 10.02 -26.93
N TYR A 71 16.67 9.97 -25.59
CA TYR A 71 17.74 10.57 -24.81
C TYR A 71 18.82 9.51 -24.56
N PRO A 72 20.09 9.75 -24.91
CA PRO A 72 21.16 8.78 -24.68
C PRO A 72 21.47 8.64 -23.17
N THR A 73 21.88 7.45 -22.78
CA THR A 73 22.37 7.11 -21.44
C THR A 73 23.64 7.90 -21.09
N PRO A 74 23.75 8.49 -19.89
CA PRO A 74 24.99 9.10 -19.41
C PRO A 74 25.98 8.00 -18.93
N ALA A 75 26.57 7.25 -19.86
CA ALA A 75 27.49 6.14 -19.56
C ALA A 75 28.60 5.88 -20.63
N ASP A 76 28.73 6.74 -21.64
CA ASP A 76 29.63 6.51 -22.80
C ASP A 76 31.12 6.93 -22.58
N ASP A 77 31.50 7.38 -21.37
CA ASP A 77 32.87 7.84 -21.03
C ASP A 77 33.53 7.06 -19.87
N ASP A 78 32.83 6.09 -19.24
CA ASP A 78 33.45 5.20 -18.26
C ASP A 78 34.27 4.09 -18.95
N PRO A 79 35.47 3.75 -18.42
CA PRO A 79 36.26 2.67 -18.97
C PRO A 79 35.52 1.33 -18.77
N PRO A 80 35.56 0.40 -19.73
CA PRO A 80 34.80 -0.84 -19.64
C PRO A 80 35.22 -1.63 -18.41
N GLU A 81 34.27 -1.83 -17.49
CA GLU A 81 34.45 -2.73 -16.35
C GLU A 81 34.86 -4.12 -16.86
N ALA A 82 35.88 -4.69 -16.22
CA ALA A 82 36.33 -6.02 -16.57
C ALA A 82 35.23 -7.01 -16.20
N ALA A 83 34.79 -7.82 -17.17
CA ALA A 83 33.81 -8.87 -16.91
C ALA A 83 34.21 -9.69 -15.68
N GLU A 84 33.29 -9.88 -14.74
CA GLU A 84 33.57 -10.48 -13.43
C GLU A 84 34.05 -11.93 -13.59
N ASP A 85 35.38 -12.08 -13.62
CA ASP A 85 36.03 -13.34 -13.90
C ASP A 85 35.98 -14.21 -12.63
N SER A 86 35.28 -15.34 -12.72
CA SER A 86 35.01 -16.28 -11.61
C SER A 86 36.25 -17.11 -11.21
N SER A 87 37.44 -16.52 -11.33
CA SER A 87 38.76 -17.15 -11.22
C SER A 87 39.49 -16.89 -9.90
N HIS A 88 38.90 -16.12 -8.97
CA HIS A 88 39.52 -15.74 -7.69
C HIS A 88 38.78 -16.21 -6.41
N GLY A 89 38.15 -17.38 -6.46
CA GLY A 89 38.27 -18.42 -5.42
C GLY A 89 37.80 -18.17 -3.98
N PHE A 90 37.17 -17.04 -3.67
CA PHE A 90 36.60 -16.70 -2.35
C PHE A 90 35.10 -16.43 -2.47
N SER A 91 34.31 -16.79 -1.47
CA SER A 91 32.87 -16.50 -1.45
C SER A 91 32.59 -15.05 -1.02
N THR A 92 31.41 -14.52 -1.37
CA THR A 92 30.94 -13.18 -0.97
C THR A 92 31.04 -12.97 0.55
N PHE A 93 30.70 -14.00 1.33
CA PHE A 93 30.81 -14.01 2.79
C PHE A 93 32.25 -13.80 3.29
N GLN A 94 33.25 -14.30 2.57
CA GLN A 94 34.68 -14.09 2.88
C GLN A 94 35.16 -12.68 2.48
N GLN A 95 34.57 -12.09 1.43
CA GLN A 95 34.84 -10.70 1.06
C GLN A 95 34.32 -9.73 2.13
N ILE A 96 33.07 -9.91 2.60
CA ILE A 96 32.46 -9.14 3.69
C ILE A 96 33.31 -9.25 4.97
N HIS A 97 33.68 -10.49 5.36
CA HIS A 97 34.56 -10.70 6.52
C HIS A 97 35.88 -9.93 6.40
N HIS A 98 36.52 -9.96 5.23
CA HIS A 98 37.81 -9.33 5.02
C HIS A 98 37.71 -7.79 4.89
N GLN A 99 36.56 -7.25 4.48
CA GLN A 99 36.26 -5.82 4.60
C GLN A 99 36.08 -5.42 6.07
N ALA A 100 35.34 -6.19 6.86
CA ALA A 100 35.14 -5.96 8.30
C ALA A 100 36.42 -6.17 9.15
N GLU A 101 37.40 -6.94 8.65
CA GLU A 101 38.76 -7.00 9.21
C GLU A 101 39.57 -5.73 8.89
N ARG A 102 39.48 -5.21 7.66
CA ARG A 102 40.17 -3.96 7.28
C ARG A 102 39.60 -2.75 8.00
N ALA A 103 38.29 -2.65 8.16
CA ALA A 103 37.65 -1.58 8.93
C ALA A 103 38.24 -1.53 10.35
N ARG A 104 38.22 -2.67 11.06
CA ARG A 104 38.81 -2.78 12.41
C ARG A 104 40.32 -2.53 12.46
N GLN A 105 41.08 -2.89 11.42
CA GLN A 105 42.50 -2.55 11.34
C GLN A 105 42.72 -1.04 11.16
N ILE A 106 41.88 -0.36 10.37
CA ILE A 106 41.93 1.09 10.19
C ILE A 106 41.53 1.81 11.47
N GLU A 107 40.48 1.38 12.17
CA GLU A 107 40.10 1.89 13.50
C GLU A 107 41.22 1.68 14.53
N GLU A 108 41.85 0.50 14.54
CA GLU A 108 42.99 0.20 15.40
C GLU A 108 44.23 1.05 15.08
N GLU A 109 44.49 1.36 13.82
CA GLU A 109 45.60 2.24 13.42
C GLU A 109 45.29 3.71 13.73
N ASP A 110 44.07 4.18 13.48
CA ASP A 110 43.67 5.56 13.79
C ASP A 110 43.62 5.80 15.32
N TYR A 111 43.11 4.85 16.11
CA TYR A 111 43.22 4.91 17.57
C TYR A 111 44.68 5.00 18.04
N LYS A 112 45.62 4.26 17.43
CA LYS A 112 47.06 4.34 17.75
C LYS A 112 47.68 5.67 17.33
N ASN A 113 47.28 6.23 16.18
CA ASN A 113 47.76 7.52 15.68
C ASN A 113 47.24 8.69 16.54
N ASN A 114 45.96 8.64 16.94
CA ASN A 114 45.26 9.69 17.65
C ASN A 114 45.14 9.44 19.17
N GLN A 115 45.87 8.45 19.71
CA GLN A 115 45.74 7.98 21.10
C GLN A 115 45.88 9.10 22.14
N ALA A 116 46.80 10.04 21.90
CA ALA A 116 47.00 11.20 22.79
C ALA A 116 45.78 12.13 22.84
N THR A 117 45.04 12.26 21.73
CA THR A 117 43.81 13.05 21.65
C THR A 117 42.68 12.36 22.42
N TYR A 118 42.52 11.04 22.27
CA TYR A 118 41.52 10.26 23.03
C TYR A 118 41.81 10.28 24.53
N LEU A 119 43.06 10.08 24.95
CA LEU A 119 43.46 10.13 26.35
C LEU A 119 43.25 11.53 26.95
N ALA A 120 43.52 12.60 26.19
CA ALA A 120 43.27 13.98 26.64
C ALA A 120 41.77 14.29 26.77
N ALA A 121 40.93 13.84 25.82
CA ALA A 121 39.48 14.07 25.85
C ALA A 121 38.78 13.39 27.05
N ILE A 122 39.35 12.29 27.55
CA ILE A 122 38.79 11.49 28.66
C ILE A 122 39.51 11.79 30.01
N ALA A 123 40.56 12.64 29.99
CA ALA A 123 41.43 12.91 31.14
C ALA A 123 40.70 13.55 32.34
N ASP A 124 39.70 14.41 32.08
CA ASP A 124 39.01 15.19 33.11
C ASP A 124 37.65 14.59 33.52
N VAL A 125 37.25 13.44 32.95
CA VAL A 125 36.00 12.74 33.29
C VAL A 125 36.11 12.06 34.66
N GLU A 126 35.01 11.98 35.41
CA GLU A 126 34.98 11.32 36.72
C GLU A 126 35.06 9.79 36.61
N ASP A 127 35.75 9.14 37.56
CA ASP A 127 35.92 7.69 37.57
C ASP A 127 34.67 6.96 38.09
N ALA A 128 34.19 5.95 37.35
CA ALA A 128 32.98 5.21 37.70
C ALA A 128 33.09 4.49 39.06
N PRO A 129 32.14 4.71 40.00
CA PRO A 129 32.19 4.14 41.35
C PRO A 129 32.19 2.61 41.35
N ASP A 130 32.87 2.00 42.34
CA ASP A 130 33.14 0.57 42.36
C ASP A 130 31.95 -0.35 42.68
N ASN A 131 30.80 0.20 43.11
CA ASN A 131 29.56 -0.56 43.28
C ASN A 131 28.34 0.33 42.94
N VAL A 132 27.54 -0.08 41.96
CA VAL A 132 26.19 0.41 41.70
C VAL A 132 25.38 -0.79 41.20
N ASP A 133 24.20 -1.04 41.77
CA ASP A 133 23.23 -1.97 41.20
C ASP A 133 22.58 -1.30 39.97
N PHE A 134 22.59 -1.97 38.82
CA PHE A 134 22.16 -1.37 37.55
C PHE A 134 20.63 -1.34 37.43
N ASP A 135 20.06 -0.14 37.56
CA ASP A 135 18.65 0.12 37.25
C ASP A 135 18.54 0.62 35.80
N THR A 136 17.89 -0.18 34.94
CA THR A 136 17.80 0.08 33.49
C THR A 136 16.47 0.73 33.13
N SER A 137 16.24 1.96 33.62
CA SER A 137 15.24 2.84 33.02
C SER A 137 15.82 3.48 31.75
N GLY A 138 15.21 3.22 30.60
CA GLY A 138 15.60 3.83 29.33
C GLY A 138 15.32 5.34 29.26
N ASP A 139 15.57 5.91 28.07
CA ASP A 139 15.35 7.32 27.68
C ASP A 139 16.40 8.35 28.16
N ASP A 140 17.64 7.94 28.49
CA ASP A 140 18.79 8.87 28.60
C ASP A 140 20.03 8.39 27.83
N ILE A 141 20.04 8.72 26.53
CA ILE A 141 21.14 8.43 25.59
C ILE A 141 22.45 9.12 26.03
N PHE A 142 22.38 10.31 26.64
CA PHE A 142 23.57 11.02 27.11
C PHE A 142 24.15 10.34 28.35
N GLY A 143 23.29 9.91 29.28
CA GLY A 143 23.68 9.08 30.40
C GLY A 143 24.34 7.76 29.99
N ASP A 144 23.89 7.11 28.91
CA ASP A 144 24.54 5.88 28.40
C ASP A 144 25.89 6.16 27.71
N ILE A 145 26.03 7.29 27.00
CA ILE A 145 27.32 7.75 26.48
C ILE A 145 28.30 8.03 27.62
N ASP A 146 27.89 8.74 28.67
CA ASP A 146 28.73 9.03 29.84
C ASP A 146 29.13 7.74 30.59
N LYS A 147 28.22 6.77 30.75
CA LYS A 147 28.53 5.42 31.27
C LYS A 147 29.61 4.74 30.42
N ALA A 148 29.48 4.75 29.09
CA ALA A 148 30.45 4.13 28.19
C ALA A 148 31.84 4.81 28.26
N ILE A 149 31.88 6.14 28.33
CA ILE A 149 33.12 6.92 28.50
C ILE A 149 33.78 6.60 29.84
N ALA A 150 33.01 6.56 30.95
CA ALA A 150 33.54 6.26 32.27
C ALA A 150 34.05 4.81 32.40
N LEU A 151 33.40 3.84 31.73
CA LEU A 151 33.90 2.46 31.62
C LEU A 151 35.20 2.39 30.81
N LYS A 152 35.29 3.08 29.67
CA LYS A 152 36.54 3.16 28.87
C LYS A 152 37.67 3.86 29.60
N ARG A 153 37.36 4.90 30.39
CA ARG A 153 38.32 5.53 31.30
C ARG A 153 38.87 4.53 32.32
N LYS A 154 37.99 3.76 32.98
CA LYS A 154 38.37 2.71 33.93
C LYS A 154 39.25 1.63 33.30
N GLU A 155 38.99 1.28 32.03
CA GLU A 155 39.84 0.40 31.23
C GLU A 155 41.25 1.02 31.05
N PHE A 156 41.36 2.27 30.60
CA PHE A 156 42.65 2.94 30.40
C PHE A 156 43.44 3.18 31.70
N VAL A 157 42.77 3.47 32.82
CA VAL A 157 43.40 3.50 34.16
C VAL A 157 43.94 2.12 34.53
N SER A 158 43.18 1.04 34.28
CA SER A 158 43.64 -0.34 34.56
C SER A 158 44.84 -0.77 33.68
N GLN A 159 44.95 -0.21 32.47
CA GLN A 159 46.08 -0.40 31.56
C GLN A 159 47.29 0.51 31.89
N GLY A 160 47.16 1.43 32.86
CA GLY A 160 48.20 2.37 33.26
C GLY A 160 48.43 3.53 32.27
N LEU A 161 47.43 3.85 31.44
CA LEU A 161 47.47 4.94 30.46
C LEU A 161 46.91 6.27 31.00
N LEU A 162 46.18 6.23 32.12
CA LEU A 162 45.67 7.39 32.86
C LEU A 162 45.91 7.20 34.37
N GLU A 163 46.09 8.29 35.11
CA GLU A 163 46.08 8.27 36.57
C GLU A 163 44.63 8.35 37.12
N PRO A 164 44.29 7.61 38.19
CA PRO A 164 42.96 7.66 38.79
C PRO A 164 42.70 8.99 39.50
N ASN A 165 41.50 9.56 39.32
CA ASN A 165 41.10 10.79 39.98
C ASN A 165 40.77 10.54 41.47
N PRO A 166 41.09 11.50 42.37
CA PRO A 166 40.82 11.35 43.80
C PRO A 166 39.30 11.42 44.09
N PRO A 167 38.73 10.49 44.88
CA PRO A 167 37.31 10.51 45.18
C PRO A 167 36.92 11.73 46.03
N LYS A 168 35.87 12.44 45.63
CA LYS A 168 35.28 13.56 46.38
C LYS A 168 34.74 13.06 47.73
N GLN A 169 35.42 13.38 48.83
CA GLN A 169 34.88 13.24 50.18
C GLN A 169 33.95 14.41 50.53
N ASP A 170 32.93 14.15 51.36
CA ASP A 170 31.90 15.11 51.75
C ASP A 170 32.45 16.46 52.26
N GLN A 171 32.07 17.55 51.59
CA GLN A 171 32.25 18.92 52.10
C GLN A 171 30.98 19.78 51.96
N LEU A 172 29.91 19.36 52.63
CA LEU A 172 28.79 20.25 52.95
C LEU A 172 28.98 20.89 54.34
N ALA A 173 29.62 22.08 54.40
CA ALA A 173 29.23 23.22 55.27
C ALA A 173 30.30 24.34 55.39
N ALA A 174 29.80 25.58 55.51
CA ALA A 174 30.37 26.71 56.28
C ALA A 174 31.55 27.57 55.74
N ALA A 175 31.26 28.39 54.72
CA ALA A 175 31.63 29.83 54.64
C ALA A 175 30.62 30.53 53.69
N ALA A 176 29.87 31.57 54.08
CA ALA A 176 30.30 32.98 54.24
C ALA A 176 30.90 33.53 52.93
N VAL A 177 30.14 34.20 52.04
CA VAL A 177 29.52 35.55 52.10
C VAL A 177 30.55 36.68 51.93
N ASP A 178 30.24 37.61 51.01
CA ASP A 178 31.08 38.69 50.43
C ASP A 178 32.32 38.15 49.66
N GLU A 179 32.41 38.32 48.34
CA GLU A 179 32.73 39.61 47.69
C GLU A 179 32.22 39.71 46.22
N LEU A 180 31.94 40.95 45.75
CA LEU A 180 31.95 41.43 44.34
C LEU A 180 31.14 40.61 43.31
N GLN A 181 29.94 40.99 42.85
CA GLN A 181 29.53 42.20 42.11
C GLN A 181 30.42 42.64 40.92
N ALA A 182 29.73 42.81 39.77
CA ALA A 182 30.11 43.56 38.56
C ALA A 182 30.89 42.85 37.42
N GLU A 183 30.33 41.79 36.81
CA GLU A 183 30.68 41.41 35.43
C GLU A 183 29.55 40.69 34.62
N GLU A 184 28.28 41.05 34.84
CA GLU A 184 27.10 40.49 34.10
C GLU A 184 26.30 41.56 33.32
N LEU A 185 26.98 42.48 32.63
CA LEU A 185 26.34 43.52 31.79
C LEU A 185 27.04 43.74 30.43
N GLY A 186 27.72 42.70 29.91
CA GLY A 186 28.30 42.70 28.56
C GLY A 186 27.35 42.13 27.50
N ASP A 187 26.92 40.88 27.71
CA ASP A 187 26.57 40.01 26.58
C ASP A 187 25.10 40.09 26.13
N LEU A 188 24.24 40.76 26.91
CA LEU A 188 22.80 40.87 26.60
C LEU A 188 22.48 41.88 25.48
N GLU A 189 23.30 42.93 25.27
CA GLU A 189 23.09 43.88 24.16
C GLU A 189 23.52 43.35 22.78
N GLU A 190 24.30 42.26 22.72
CA GLU A 190 24.71 41.65 21.45
C GLU A 190 23.66 40.61 20.96
N ILE A 191 22.99 39.92 21.89
CA ILE A 191 21.94 38.94 21.56
C ILE A 191 20.69 39.62 20.97
N GLU A 192 20.21 40.74 21.54
CA GLU A 192 19.05 41.47 20.97
C GLU A 192 19.31 42.02 19.55
N ARG A 193 20.57 42.29 19.18
CA ARG A 193 20.91 42.79 17.84
C ARG A 193 20.86 41.72 16.76
N LEU A 194 20.95 40.43 17.11
CA LEU A 194 20.93 39.33 16.14
C LEU A 194 19.52 38.79 15.84
N GLN A 195 18.54 39.00 16.74
CA GLN A 195 17.16 38.57 16.53
C GLN A 195 16.32 39.52 15.64
N GLY A 196 16.86 40.70 15.29
CA GLY A 196 16.14 41.74 14.54
C GLY A 196 16.09 41.59 13.01
N LEU A 197 16.62 40.51 12.41
CA LEU A 197 16.84 40.42 10.95
C LEU A 197 16.31 39.15 10.24
N THR A 198 15.53 38.30 10.91
CA THR A 198 14.85 37.14 10.29
C THR A 198 13.34 37.27 10.37
N GLY A 199 12.70 37.68 9.26
CA GLY A 199 11.24 37.77 9.15
C GLY A 199 10.61 36.57 8.42
N ASN A 200 9.49 36.09 8.95
CA ASN A 200 8.52 35.15 8.36
C ASN A 200 9.04 33.81 7.77
N GLY A 201 8.85 32.73 8.53
CA GLY A 201 8.83 31.37 7.99
C GLY A 201 8.78 30.29 9.08
N ASN A 202 7.63 29.67 9.31
CA ASN A 202 7.54 28.50 10.19
C ASN A 202 8.15 27.28 9.47
N GLY A 203 9.21 26.72 10.04
CA GLY A 203 9.80 25.43 9.68
C GLY A 203 10.42 24.81 10.93
N GLY A 204 10.11 23.55 11.22
CA GLY A 204 10.49 22.90 12.48
C GLY A 204 11.77 22.09 12.37
N LEU A 205 12.76 22.46 13.20
CA LEU A 205 13.91 21.67 13.67
C LEU A 205 14.91 21.16 12.61
N SER A 206 16.18 21.07 13.02
CA SER A 206 17.33 20.89 12.14
C SER A 206 18.06 19.56 12.38
N GLU A 207 18.38 18.85 11.30
CA GLU A 207 19.34 17.73 11.29
C GLU A 207 20.77 18.23 11.65
N SER A 208 21.58 17.35 12.25
CA SER A 208 22.97 17.65 12.63
C SER A 208 23.91 17.54 11.42
N PRO A 209 24.80 18.51 11.14
CA PRO A 209 25.54 18.57 9.87
C PRO A 209 26.85 17.76 9.84
N PHE A 210 26.95 16.63 10.56
CA PHE A 210 28.20 15.85 10.66
C PHE A 210 28.05 14.32 10.75
N GLU A 211 27.05 13.73 10.10
CA GLU A 211 27.09 12.32 9.70
C GLU A 211 27.09 12.22 8.17
N LEU A 212 28.09 11.54 7.61
CA LEU A 212 28.31 11.39 6.18
C LEU A 212 28.15 9.93 5.77
N ASP A 213 26.92 9.46 5.73
CA ASP A 213 26.56 8.19 5.09
C ASP A 213 27.02 8.22 3.63
N PHE A 214 27.96 7.35 3.27
CA PHE A 214 28.55 7.36 1.93
C PHE A 214 27.53 6.94 0.84
N ASP A 215 26.51 6.18 1.23
CA ASP A 215 25.41 5.74 0.36
C ASP A 215 24.31 6.82 0.16
N SER A 216 24.34 7.91 0.94
CA SER A 216 23.33 8.98 0.86
C SER A 216 23.42 9.83 -0.43
N TYR A 217 24.56 9.78 -1.12
CA TYR A 217 24.93 10.71 -2.21
C TYR A 217 24.05 10.64 -3.47
N GLY A 218 23.15 9.66 -3.57
CA GLY A 218 22.13 9.57 -4.64
C GLY A 218 20.73 10.09 -4.27
N LYS A 219 20.39 10.24 -2.98
CA LYS A 219 19.00 10.43 -2.51
C LYS A 219 18.70 11.83 -1.93
N SER A 220 19.06 12.89 -2.65
CA SER A 220 18.53 14.23 -2.33
C SER A 220 16.99 14.24 -2.49
N LYS A 221 16.24 14.43 -1.40
CA LYS A 221 14.76 14.53 -1.40
C LYS A 221 14.31 15.50 -2.51
N VAL A 222 13.64 15.01 -3.55
CA VAL A 222 13.30 15.85 -4.71
C VAL A 222 12.28 16.90 -4.27
N ARG A 223 12.65 18.17 -4.41
CA ARG A 223 11.76 19.28 -4.06
C ARG A 223 10.62 19.37 -5.06
N ILE A 224 9.51 18.69 -4.76
CA ILE A 224 8.28 18.74 -5.56
C ILE A 224 7.81 20.20 -5.66
N VAL A 225 7.71 20.72 -6.88
CA VAL A 225 7.27 22.10 -7.15
C VAL A 225 5.77 22.13 -7.45
N ASP A 226 5.04 23.04 -6.82
CA ASP A 226 3.65 23.34 -7.15
C ASP A 226 3.55 24.23 -8.39
N GLY A 227 2.79 23.77 -9.39
CA GLY A 227 2.50 24.54 -10.59
C GLY A 227 1.64 25.76 -10.27
N LYS A 228 2.03 26.94 -10.76
CA LYS A 228 1.26 28.18 -10.55
C LYS A 228 0.23 28.37 -11.66
N PHE A 229 -1.03 28.10 -11.34
CA PHE A 229 -2.17 28.27 -12.24
C PHE A 229 -2.89 29.60 -11.98
N LYS A 230 -3.26 30.29 -13.07
CA LYS A 230 -4.13 31.46 -13.03
C LYS A 230 -4.82 31.66 -14.38
N MET A 231 -6.04 32.19 -14.34
CA MET A 231 -6.87 32.56 -15.49
C MET A 231 -8.01 33.50 -15.04
N SER A 232 -8.68 34.19 -15.95
CA SER A 232 -9.91 34.92 -15.61
C SER A 232 -11.13 33.98 -15.51
N LEU A 233 -12.19 34.41 -14.82
CA LEU A 233 -13.45 33.67 -14.79
C LEU A 233 -14.07 33.53 -16.19
N ALA A 234 -13.91 34.55 -17.06
CA ALA A 234 -14.32 34.48 -18.46
C ALA A 234 -13.56 33.37 -19.24
N GLU A 235 -12.23 33.32 -19.12
CA GLU A 235 -11.40 32.27 -19.73
C GLU A 235 -11.81 30.88 -19.25
N LEU A 236 -12.07 30.72 -17.95
CA LEU A 236 -12.46 29.43 -17.36
C LEU A 236 -13.80 28.92 -17.89
N LEU A 237 -14.80 29.79 -18.03
CA LEU A 237 -16.13 29.39 -18.54
C LEU A 237 -16.08 29.01 -20.04
N ASP A 238 -15.25 29.69 -20.85
CA ASP A 238 -15.09 29.38 -22.27
C ASP A 238 -14.29 28.09 -22.49
N GLU A 239 -13.13 27.92 -21.84
CA GLU A 239 -12.31 26.69 -21.96
C GLU A 239 -13.06 25.44 -21.48
N SER A 240 -13.77 25.55 -20.35
CA SER A 240 -14.58 24.45 -19.79
C SER A 240 -15.90 24.20 -20.51
N LYS A 241 -16.33 25.13 -21.38
CA LYS A 241 -17.61 25.11 -22.13
C LYS A 241 -18.84 25.00 -21.21
N VAL A 242 -18.69 25.41 -19.95
CA VAL A 242 -19.78 25.41 -18.96
C VAL A 242 -20.76 26.52 -19.34
N VAL A 243 -22.00 26.13 -19.66
CA VAL A 243 -23.08 27.07 -20.00
C VAL A 243 -23.75 27.55 -18.71
N PRO A 244 -23.60 28.82 -18.31
CA PRO A 244 -24.27 29.33 -17.13
C PRO A 244 -25.74 29.64 -17.40
N VAL A 245 -26.58 29.44 -16.38
CA VAL A 245 -27.97 29.90 -16.33
C VAL A 245 -28.02 31.42 -16.14
N SER A 246 -27.13 31.95 -15.30
CA SER A 246 -26.89 33.38 -15.12
C SER A 246 -25.48 33.66 -14.60
N VAL A 247 -25.01 34.90 -14.80
CA VAL A 247 -23.72 35.40 -14.32
C VAL A 247 -23.92 36.80 -13.76
N SER A 248 -23.33 37.07 -12.60
CA SER A 248 -23.36 38.37 -11.92
C SER A 248 -21.96 38.74 -11.44
N GLY A 249 -21.62 40.03 -11.47
CA GLY A 249 -20.34 40.55 -11.00
C GLY A 249 -19.24 40.63 -12.07
N ASP A 250 -17.98 40.57 -11.63
CA ASP A 250 -16.79 40.80 -12.47
C ASP A 250 -16.25 39.50 -13.11
N LEU A 251 -16.46 39.35 -14.42
CA LEU A 251 -15.96 38.22 -15.20
C LEU A 251 -14.44 38.25 -15.45
N GLU A 252 -13.78 39.39 -15.29
CA GLU A 252 -12.33 39.53 -15.48
C GLU A 252 -11.54 39.25 -14.18
N VAL A 253 -12.22 38.75 -13.14
CA VAL A 253 -11.58 38.34 -11.89
C VAL A 253 -10.57 37.21 -12.11
N GLU A 254 -9.33 37.44 -11.71
CA GLU A 254 -8.27 36.41 -11.73
C GLU A 254 -8.51 35.37 -10.63
N ILE A 255 -8.62 34.11 -11.05
CA ILE A 255 -8.75 32.92 -10.22
C ILE A 255 -7.37 32.27 -10.10
N THR A 256 -6.93 31.92 -8.88
CA THR A 256 -5.64 31.24 -8.62
C THR A 256 -5.77 29.84 -8.01
N GLY A 257 -7.00 29.35 -7.83
CA GLY A 257 -7.30 27.98 -7.42
C GLY A 257 -8.79 27.67 -7.56
N ILE A 258 -9.18 26.42 -7.33
CA ILE A 258 -10.58 25.97 -7.36
C ILE A 258 -10.81 25.00 -6.21
N GLN A 259 -11.91 25.17 -5.47
CA GLN A 259 -12.25 24.36 -4.30
C GLN A 259 -13.75 24.09 -4.21
N HIS A 260 -14.13 22.99 -3.57
CA HIS A 260 -15.52 22.62 -3.28
C HIS A 260 -15.76 22.26 -1.80
N ASP A 261 -14.73 22.38 -0.97
CA ASP A 261 -14.78 22.29 0.50
C ASP A 261 -14.32 23.64 1.05
N SER A 262 -15.20 24.31 1.81
CA SER A 262 -14.93 25.65 2.35
C SER A 262 -13.69 25.68 3.24
N ARG A 263 -13.36 24.57 3.90
CA ARG A 263 -12.32 24.50 4.93
C ARG A 263 -10.89 24.62 4.40
N ILE A 264 -10.71 24.44 3.09
CA ILE A 264 -9.43 24.50 2.36
C ILE A 264 -9.38 25.61 1.31
N VAL A 265 -10.38 26.50 1.27
CA VAL A 265 -10.37 27.73 0.45
C VAL A 265 -9.24 28.66 0.90
N ASN A 266 -8.55 29.23 -0.08
CA ASN A 266 -7.52 30.24 0.05
C ASN A 266 -7.94 31.54 -0.67
N SER A 267 -7.20 32.62 -0.43
CA SER A 267 -7.44 33.89 -1.11
C SER A 267 -7.09 33.78 -2.60
N GLY A 268 -8.08 34.03 -3.47
CA GLY A 268 -7.96 33.86 -4.93
C GLY A 268 -8.63 32.60 -5.49
N ASP A 269 -9.19 31.73 -4.64
CA ASP A 269 -9.87 30.51 -5.11
C ASP A 269 -11.30 30.79 -5.65
N LEU A 270 -11.71 29.98 -6.62
CA LEU A 270 -13.12 29.79 -7.03
C LEU A 270 -13.77 28.75 -6.11
N PHE A 271 -14.89 29.10 -5.45
CA PHE A 271 -15.63 28.15 -4.62
C PHE A 271 -16.84 27.57 -5.36
N VAL A 272 -16.96 26.24 -5.42
CA VAL A 272 -18.06 25.53 -6.09
C VAL A 272 -19.00 24.88 -5.06
N CYS A 273 -20.25 25.32 -5.02
CA CYS A 273 -21.27 24.87 -4.07
C CYS A 273 -21.88 23.51 -4.47
N CYS A 274 -21.11 22.43 -4.32
CA CYS A 274 -21.60 21.08 -4.58
C CYS A 274 -22.68 20.64 -3.58
N VAL A 275 -23.81 20.12 -4.09
CA VAL A 275 -24.88 19.56 -3.25
C VAL A 275 -24.56 18.10 -2.94
N GLY A 276 -24.22 17.80 -1.67
CA GLY A 276 -23.82 16.48 -1.21
C GLY A 276 -24.93 15.64 -0.58
N ARG A 277 -24.61 14.39 -0.22
CA ARG A 277 -25.57 13.47 0.48
C ARG A 277 -25.80 13.81 1.96
N LYS A 278 -24.82 14.42 2.64
CA LYS A 278 -24.89 14.77 4.07
C LYS A 278 -25.16 16.26 4.33
N THR A 279 -24.74 17.12 3.42
CA THR A 279 -24.81 18.59 3.55
C THR A 279 -24.79 19.24 2.17
N ASP A 280 -25.14 20.53 2.12
CA ASP A 280 -25.23 21.34 0.92
C ASP A 280 -24.13 22.42 0.95
N GLY A 281 -23.27 22.46 -0.09
CA GLY A 281 -22.16 23.42 -0.20
C GLY A 281 -22.58 24.89 -0.11
N HIS A 282 -23.82 25.22 -0.48
CA HIS A 282 -24.37 26.58 -0.36
C HIS A 282 -24.43 27.08 1.09
N LEU A 283 -24.48 26.18 2.09
CA LEU A 283 -24.47 26.54 3.51
C LEU A 283 -23.13 27.13 4.01
N PHE A 284 -22.05 26.93 3.24
CA PHE A 284 -20.68 27.31 3.64
C PHE A 284 -20.14 28.52 2.86
N LEU A 285 -20.97 29.20 2.07
CA LEU A 285 -20.63 30.41 1.33
C LEU A 285 -19.94 31.47 2.21
N SER A 286 -20.53 31.79 3.37
CA SER A 286 -19.98 32.75 4.33
C SER A 286 -18.76 32.25 5.14
N GLU A 287 -18.25 31.04 4.86
CA GLU A 287 -16.92 30.59 5.29
C GLU A 287 -15.90 30.73 4.15
N ALA A 288 -16.24 30.29 2.93
CA ALA A 288 -15.41 30.44 1.74
C ALA A 288 -15.07 31.92 1.45
N ASP A 289 -16.07 32.80 1.55
CA ASP A 289 -15.92 34.25 1.41
C ASP A 289 -14.92 34.85 2.43
N LYS A 290 -15.04 34.46 3.71
CA LYS A 290 -14.11 34.89 4.78
C LYS A 290 -12.68 34.38 4.60
N ARG A 291 -12.50 33.28 3.86
CA ARG A 291 -11.19 32.73 3.49
C ARG A 291 -10.62 33.33 2.21
N GLY A 292 -11.40 34.18 1.53
CA GLY A 292 -10.97 34.96 0.38
C GLY A 292 -11.30 34.34 -0.98
N ALA A 293 -12.34 33.50 -1.07
CA ALA A 293 -12.90 33.11 -2.36
C ALA A 293 -13.22 34.37 -3.19
N VAL A 294 -12.77 34.42 -4.44
CA VAL A 294 -12.95 35.61 -5.30
C VAL A 294 -14.19 35.50 -6.19
N ALA A 295 -14.64 34.29 -6.46
CA ALA A 295 -15.83 33.98 -7.23
C ALA A 295 -16.50 32.69 -6.73
N VAL A 296 -17.78 32.52 -7.07
CA VAL A 296 -18.62 31.39 -6.64
C VAL A 296 -19.31 30.75 -7.85
N VAL A 297 -19.40 29.41 -7.87
CA VAL A 297 -20.32 28.67 -8.75
C VAL A 297 -21.38 27.96 -7.91
N ALA A 298 -22.66 28.24 -8.19
CA ALA A 298 -23.81 27.76 -7.41
C ALA A 298 -24.88 27.12 -8.31
N SER A 299 -25.75 26.28 -7.73
CA SER A 299 -26.91 25.68 -8.41
C SER A 299 -28.25 26.25 -7.94
N LYS A 300 -28.20 27.38 -7.22
CA LYS A 300 -29.32 28.07 -6.57
C LYS A 300 -29.03 29.58 -6.58
N GLU A 301 -30.07 30.40 -6.63
CA GLU A 301 -29.92 31.85 -6.47
C GLU A 301 -29.32 32.19 -5.09
N VAL A 302 -28.41 33.16 -5.06
CA VAL A 302 -27.69 33.63 -3.88
C VAL A 302 -27.63 35.15 -3.95
N ASP A 303 -28.12 35.84 -2.91
CA ASP A 303 -28.03 37.30 -2.80
C ASP A 303 -26.59 37.73 -2.47
N ILE A 304 -25.81 38.05 -3.52
CA ILE A 304 -24.41 38.48 -3.38
C ILE A 304 -24.33 39.83 -2.67
N GLU A 305 -25.13 40.81 -3.12
CA GLU A 305 -24.92 42.24 -2.88
C GLU A 305 -25.01 42.66 -1.40
N ASP A 306 -25.77 41.91 -0.59
CA ASP A 306 -25.91 42.10 0.86
C ASP A 306 -25.15 41.06 1.72
N THR A 307 -24.60 39.98 1.12
CA THR A 307 -24.19 38.77 1.89
C THR A 307 -22.75 38.29 1.68
N LEU A 308 -22.07 38.64 0.59
CA LEU A 308 -20.73 38.12 0.24
C LEU A 308 -19.81 39.22 -0.31
N GLY A 309 -18.51 39.14 0.01
CA GLY A 309 -17.44 39.94 -0.60
C GLY A 309 -16.91 39.40 -1.94
N CYS A 310 -17.28 38.17 -2.32
CA CYS A 310 -17.02 37.57 -3.64
C CYS A 310 -17.36 38.53 -4.80
N LYS A 311 -16.46 38.65 -5.78
CA LYS A 311 -16.58 39.58 -6.90
C LYS A 311 -17.51 39.10 -8.01
N ALA A 312 -17.76 37.80 -8.09
CA ALA A 312 -18.61 37.20 -9.13
C ALA A 312 -19.35 35.94 -8.64
N LEU A 313 -20.50 35.69 -9.25
CA LEU A 313 -21.33 34.49 -9.07
C LEU A 313 -21.72 33.95 -10.44
N VAL A 314 -21.62 32.63 -10.59
CA VAL A 314 -22.09 31.87 -11.74
C VAL A 314 -23.16 30.89 -11.27
N ILE A 315 -24.35 30.94 -11.86
CA ILE A 315 -25.39 29.92 -11.63
C ILE A 315 -25.34 28.88 -12.75
N VAL A 316 -25.35 27.60 -12.39
CA VAL A 316 -25.40 26.43 -13.29
C VAL A 316 -26.56 25.51 -12.90
N GLU A 317 -26.96 24.58 -13.77
CA GLU A 317 -28.03 23.62 -13.45
C GLU A 317 -27.61 22.58 -12.39
N ASP A 318 -26.37 22.06 -12.45
CA ASP A 318 -25.79 21.15 -11.45
C ASP A 318 -24.29 21.45 -11.23
N THR A 319 -23.93 21.85 -10.02
CA THR A 319 -22.55 22.12 -9.61
C THR A 319 -21.67 20.86 -9.59
N ASN A 320 -22.25 19.67 -9.39
CA ASN A 320 -21.51 18.41 -9.42
C ASN A 320 -21.12 18.01 -10.85
N ALA A 321 -21.98 18.29 -11.83
CA ALA A 321 -21.75 17.95 -13.23
C ALA A 321 -20.67 18.83 -13.88
N VAL A 322 -20.58 20.11 -13.49
CA VAL A 322 -19.59 21.06 -14.06
C VAL A 322 -18.23 21.04 -13.35
N LEU A 323 -18.15 20.56 -12.10
CA LEU A 323 -16.92 20.57 -11.31
C LEU A 323 -15.72 19.90 -12.02
N PRO A 324 -15.86 18.73 -12.69
CA PRO A 324 -14.73 18.12 -13.41
C PRO A 324 -14.22 18.98 -14.57
N ALA A 325 -15.12 19.59 -15.35
CA ALA A 325 -14.78 20.44 -16.49
C ALA A 325 -14.06 21.74 -16.05
N LEU A 326 -14.57 22.39 -14.99
CA LEU A 326 -13.94 23.56 -14.39
C LEU A 326 -12.53 23.22 -13.86
N ALA A 327 -12.40 22.11 -13.11
CA ALA A 327 -11.11 21.67 -12.58
C ALA A 327 -10.11 21.34 -13.70
N ALA A 328 -10.51 20.55 -14.70
CA ALA A 328 -9.65 20.15 -15.80
C ALA A 328 -9.16 21.35 -16.63
N SER A 329 -10.03 22.32 -16.92
CA SER A 329 -9.66 23.53 -17.66
C SER A 329 -8.72 24.40 -16.84
N PHE A 330 -9.01 24.64 -15.56
CA PHE A 330 -8.15 25.41 -14.66
C PHE A 330 -6.71 24.84 -14.57
N TYR A 331 -6.60 23.52 -14.43
CA TYR A 331 -5.32 22.80 -14.40
C TYR A 331 -4.76 22.50 -15.81
N LYS A 332 -5.42 22.97 -16.87
CA LYS A 332 -5.03 22.90 -18.29
C LYS A 332 -4.87 21.46 -18.81
N HIS A 333 -5.87 20.63 -18.56
CA HIS A 333 -6.02 19.23 -18.97
C HIS A 333 -4.72 18.40 -18.83
N PRO A 334 -4.20 18.25 -17.60
CA PRO A 334 -2.88 17.65 -17.35
C PRO A 334 -2.75 16.19 -17.82
N SER A 335 -3.84 15.42 -17.72
CA SER A 335 -3.96 14.05 -18.25
C SER A 335 -3.52 13.93 -19.72
N THR A 336 -3.81 14.94 -20.56
CA THR A 336 -3.46 14.93 -22.00
C THR A 336 -1.96 15.03 -22.31
N LYS A 337 -1.10 15.14 -21.29
CA LYS A 337 0.36 15.39 -21.41
C LYS A 337 1.23 14.22 -20.93
N MET A 338 0.62 13.17 -20.39
CA MET A 338 1.25 11.95 -19.87
C MET A 338 0.42 10.72 -20.30
N ALA A 339 0.98 9.52 -20.23
CA ALA A 339 0.19 8.30 -20.42
C ALA A 339 -0.63 8.00 -19.15
N VAL A 340 -1.93 7.75 -19.27
CA VAL A 340 -2.81 7.52 -18.10
C VAL A 340 -3.36 6.09 -18.09
N ILE A 341 -3.03 5.32 -17.05
CA ILE A 341 -3.45 3.94 -16.84
C ILE A 341 -4.50 3.89 -15.73
N GLY A 342 -5.75 3.57 -16.09
CA GLY A 342 -6.85 3.42 -15.14
C GLY A 342 -7.12 1.96 -14.81
N ILE A 343 -7.10 1.60 -13.52
CA ILE A 343 -7.43 0.25 -13.06
C ILE A 343 -8.74 0.24 -12.27
N THR A 344 -9.69 -0.61 -12.68
CA THR A 344 -11.01 -0.76 -12.07
C THR A 344 -11.36 -2.22 -11.75
N GLY A 345 -12.39 -2.39 -10.92
CA GLY A 345 -12.81 -3.67 -10.35
C GLY A 345 -13.02 -3.60 -8.83
N THR A 346 -13.48 -4.70 -8.22
CA THR A 346 -13.77 -4.74 -6.78
C THR A 346 -12.48 -4.85 -5.95
N TYR A 347 -11.62 -5.84 -6.22
CA TYR A 347 -10.36 -6.10 -5.51
C TYR A 347 -9.14 -5.99 -6.44
N GLY A 348 -7.93 -6.08 -5.89
CA GLY A 348 -6.67 -6.08 -6.65
C GLY A 348 -6.18 -4.72 -7.16
N LYS A 349 -7.07 -3.72 -7.28
CA LYS A 349 -6.76 -2.37 -7.81
C LYS A 349 -5.46 -1.77 -7.24
N THR A 350 -5.34 -1.63 -5.91
CA THR A 350 -4.15 -1.04 -5.27
C THR A 350 -2.87 -1.80 -5.63
N THR A 351 -2.84 -3.12 -5.44
CA THR A 351 -1.68 -3.95 -5.77
C THR A 351 -1.31 -3.84 -7.25
N THR A 352 -2.31 -3.87 -8.12
CA THR A 352 -2.15 -3.71 -9.57
C THR A 352 -1.62 -2.30 -9.93
N THR A 353 -2.00 -1.23 -9.20
CA THR A 353 -1.39 0.09 -9.41
C THR A 353 0.11 0.13 -9.04
N CYS A 354 0.52 -0.57 -7.97
CA CYS A 354 1.92 -0.62 -7.56
C CYS A 354 2.77 -1.42 -8.56
N LEU A 355 2.29 -2.60 -8.98
CA LEU A 355 2.96 -3.43 -9.98
C LEU A 355 3.09 -2.70 -11.33
N ILE A 356 2.05 -1.99 -11.79
CA ILE A 356 2.13 -1.22 -13.03
C ILE A 356 3.02 0.04 -12.87
N LYS A 357 3.12 0.64 -11.68
CA LYS A 357 4.09 1.73 -11.41
C LYS A 357 5.52 1.22 -11.62
N SER A 358 5.91 0.15 -10.93
CA SER A 358 7.26 -0.42 -11.02
C SER A 358 7.58 -0.93 -12.43
N LEU A 359 6.64 -1.60 -13.11
CA LEU A 359 6.73 -1.94 -14.55
C LEU A 359 7.08 -0.76 -15.47
N TYR A 360 6.58 0.45 -15.20
CA TYR A 360 6.92 1.63 -16.00
C TYR A 360 8.23 2.29 -15.53
N GLU A 361 8.58 2.19 -14.26
CA GLU A 361 9.86 2.69 -13.72
C GLU A 361 11.05 1.79 -14.13
N SER A 362 10.86 0.48 -14.26
CA SER A 362 11.85 -0.45 -14.81
C SER A 362 12.16 -0.13 -16.28
N MET A 363 11.13 0.22 -17.08
CA MET A 363 11.26 0.81 -18.43
C MET A 363 11.89 2.21 -18.46
N GLY A 364 12.26 2.78 -17.31
CA GLY A 364 12.91 4.08 -17.18
C GLY A 364 11.98 5.30 -17.26
N MET A 365 10.66 5.11 -17.20
CA MET A 365 9.69 6.22 -17.26
C MET A 365 9.42 6.84 -15.88
N ARG A 366 9.37 8.17 -15.81
CA ARG A 366 9.02 8.89 -14.57
C ARG A 366 7.53 8.73 -14.27
N THR A 367 7.20 7.79 -13.39
CA THR A 367 5.82 7.28 -13.27
C THR A 367 5.15 7.67 -11.96
N GLY A 368 4.11 8.49 -12.06
CA GLY A 368 3.27 8.87 -10.94
C GLY A 368 2.26 7.80 -10.59
N MET A 369 1.73 7.86 -9.36
CA MET A 369 0.66 6.97 -8.91
C MET A 369 -0.40 7.73 -8.12
N LEU A 370 -1.66 7.35 -8.29
CA LEU A 370 -2.84 7.86 -7.59
C LEU A 370 -3.71 6.69 -7.10
N ASN A 371 -3.38 6.12 -5.94
CA ASN A 371 -4.12 4.98 -5.37
C ASN A 371 -4.70 5.29 -3.98
N SER A 372 -5.40 4.32 -3.39
CA SER A 372 -6.10 4.48 -2.10
C SER A 372 -5.21 4.48 -0.86
N VAL A 373 -3.91 4.23 -1.02
CA VAL A 373 -2.91 4.08 0.05
C VAL A 373 -1.89 5.22 0.04
N ALA A 374 -1.45 5.61 -1.16
CA ALA A 374 -0.49 6.68 -1.37
C ALA A 374 -0.65 7.29 -2.77
N SER A 375 -0.05 8.46 -2.95
CA SER A 375 0.17 9.05 -4.28
C SER A 375 1.63 9.48 -4.39
N PHE A 376 2.19 9.43 -5.59
CA PHE A 376 3.60 9.69 -5.86
C PHE A 376 3.75 10.49 -7.16
N VAL A 377 4.71 11.42 -7.21
CA VAL A 377 5.05 12.17 -8.43
C VAL A 377 5.78 11.29 -9.43
N HIS A 378 6.87 10.66 -8.97
CA HIS A 378 7.63 9.59 -9.62
C HIS A 378 8.65 9.05 -8.59
N GLY A 379 9.01 7.76 -8.67
CA GLY A 379 9.85 7.11 -7.66
C GLY A 379 9.22 7.17 -6.28
N ASP A 380 10.03 7.46 -5.26
CA ASP A 380 9.62 7.54 -3.85
C ASP A 380 9.00 8.90 -3.45
N ASN A 381 8.86 9.84 -4.40
CA ASN A 381 8.45 11.22 -4.12
C ASN A 381 6.95 11.32 -3.83
N LYS A 382 6.59 10.95 -2.60
CA LYS A 382 5.22 10.87 -2.07
C LYS A 382 4.55 12.25 -2.06
N LEU A 383 3.30 12.28 -2.50
CA LEU A 383 2.41 13.42 -2.39
C LEU A 383 1.62 13.33 -1.08
N GLU A 384 1.66 14.40 -0.30
CA GLU A 384 0.81 14.54 0.88
C GLU A 384 -0.66 14.65 0.46
N LEU A 385 -1.42 13.59 0.73
CA LEU A 385 -2.89 13.67 0.73
C LEU A 385 -3.35 14.01 2.15
N GLY A 386 -4.13 15.07 2.26
CA GLY A 386 -5.02 15.24 3.42
C GLY A 386 -6.07 14.12 3.44
N SER A 387 -6.89 14.07 4.50
CA SER A 387 -7.93 13.04 4.70
C SER A 387 -9.10 13.06 3.69
N ALA A 388 -8.93 13.72 2.52
CA ALA A 388 -9.92 13.84 1.47
C ALA A 388 -9.76 12.73 0.41
N ALA A 389 -10.81 11.94 0.20
CA ALA A 389 -10.80 10.87 -0.79
C ALA A 389 -10.89 11.40 -2.23
N LEU A 390 -9.78 11.30 -2.97
CA LEU A 390 -9.57 11.65 -4.40
C LEU A 390 -10.84 12.07 -5.16
N ASP A 391 -11.03 13.38 -5.32
CA ASP A 391 -12.13 14.00 -6.08
C ASP A 391 -11.68 14.67 -7.39
N ALA A 392 -12.62 15.27 -8.12
CA ALA A 392 -12.35 15.85 -9.44
C ALA A 392 -11.37 17.03 -9.40
N VAL A 393 -11.39 17.85 -8.35
CA VAL A 393 -10.43 18.94 -8.15
C VAL A 393 -9.08 18.37 -7.75
N LEU A 394 -9.06 17.47 -6.75
CA LEU A 394 -7.83 16.91 -6.22
C LEU A 394 -7.06 16.08 -7.27
N VAL A 395 -7.74 15.26 -8.08
CA VAL A 395 -7.10 14.49 -9.16
C VAL A 395 -6.48 15.39 -10.21
N GLN A 396 -7.18 16.43 -10.68
CA GLN A 396 -6.63 17.35 -11.68
C GLN A 396 -5.46 18.18 -11.11
N ASN A 397 -5.53 18.59 -9.84
CA ASN A 397 -4.42 19.26 -9.16
C ASN A 397 -3.18 18.34 -9.05
N LEU A 398 -3.34 17.11 -8.55
CA LEU A 398 -2.24 16.17 -8.41
C LEU A 398 -1.63 15.78 -9.77
N MET A 399 -2.45 15.56 -10.81
CA MET A 399 -1.96 15.35 -12.19
C MET A 399 -1.24 16.58 -12.75
N ALA A 400 -1.66 17.80 -12.41
CA ALA A 400 -0.97 19.02 -12.81
C ALA A 400 0.38 19.20 -12.09
N LYS A 401 0.44 18.85 -10.80
CA LYS A 401 1.67 18.78 -10.01
C LYS A 401 2.63 17.73 -10.59
N MET A 402 2.14 16.54 -10.95
CA MET A 402 2.87 15.53 -11.70
C MET A 402 3.43 16.07 -13.02
N THR A 403 2.58 16.66 -13.88
CA THR A 403 2.99 17.29 -15.14
C THR A 403 4.10 18.32 -14.93
N HIS A 404 4.00 19.16 -13.89
CA HIS A 404 4.97 20.22 -13.65
C HIS A 404 6.35 19.72 -13.20
N ASN A 405 6.40 18.58 -12.52
CA ASN A 405 7.64 17.92 -12.12
C ASN A 405 8.14 16.92 -13.18
N GLY A 406 7.43 16.78 -14.31
CA GLY A 406 7.85 16.00 -15.47
C GLY A 406 7.48 14.51 -15.42
N THR A 407 6.46 14.13 -14.68
CA THR A 407 5.84 12.80 -14.75
C THR A 407 5.38 12.49 -16.19
N GLU A 408 5.77 11.33 -16.73
CA GLU A 408 5.54 10.90 -18.11
C GLU A 408 4.40 9.88 -18.24
N ALA A 409 4.16 9.10 -17.19
CA ALA A 409 3.04 8.17 -17.06
C ALA A 409 2.42 8.28 -15.66
N VAL A 410 1.12 8.00 -15.52
CA VAL A 410 0.43 7.94 -14.23
C VAL A 410 -0.49 6.73 -14.14
N VAL A 411 -0.39 6.01 -13.03
CA VAL A 411 -1.16 4.80 -12.74
C VAL A 411 -2.18 5.09 -11.64
N MET A 412 -3.48 4.85 -11.87
CA MET A 412 -4.53 5.29 -10.93
C MET A 412 -5.68 4.30 -10.67
N GLU A 413 -6.20 4.32 -9.44
CA GLU A 413 -7.40 3.57 -9.07
C GLU A 413 -8.68 4.25 -9.59
N ALA A 414 -9.19 3.76 -10.73
CA ALA A 414 -10.46 4.16 -11.32
C ALA A 414 -11.65 3.47 -10.62
N GLY A 415 -11.80 3.68 -9.30
CA GLY A 415 -12.85 3.03 -8.50
C GLY A 415 -14.28 3.37 -8.95
N SER A 416 -15.21 2.41 -8.86
CA SER A 416 -16.59 2.52 -9.36
C SER A 416 -17.34 3.74 -8.84
N HIS A 417 -17.22 4.07 -7.55
CA HIS A 417 -17.85 5.26 -6.96
C HIS A 417 -17.29 6.59 -7.52
N GLY A 418 -16.04 6.60 -7.99
CA GLY A 418 -15.42 7.74 -8.66
C GLY A 418 -15.93 7.90 -10.08
N LEU A 419 -15.88 6.82 -10.88
CA LEU A 419 -16.42 6.79 -12.25
C LEU A 419 -17.92 7.10 -12.27
N GLY A 420 -18.72 6.44 -11.42
CA GLY A 420 -20.17 6.63 -11.33
C GLY A 420 -20.57 8.08 -11.06
N LYS A 421 -19.85 8.76 -10.16
CA LYS A 421 -20.01 10.20 -9.88
C LYS A 421 -19.37 11.14 -10.90
N GLY A 422 -18.65 10.63 -11.89
CA GLY A 422 -17.92 11.44 -12.85
C GLY A 422 -16.70 12.18 -12.30
N LYS A 423 -16.15 11.75 -11.15
CA LYS A 423 -14.92 12.33 -10.58
C LYS A 423 -13.74 12.31 -11.55
N TYR A 424 -13.73 11.34 -12.46
CA TYR A 424 -12.69 11.15 -13.47
C TYR A 424 -13.20 11.44 -14.90
N ASP A 425 -14.34 12.12 -15.05
CA ASP A 425 -14.94 12.27 -16.39
C ASP A 425 -14.12 13.19 -17.34
N GLU A 426 -13.20 13.99 -16.80
CA GLU A 426 -12.18 14.77 -17.54
C GLU A 426 -10.76 14.20 -17.43
N VAL A 427 -10.64 12.91 -17.11
CA VAL A 427 -9.37 12.17 -17.22
C VAL A 427 -9.34 11.48 -18.59
N ASP A 428 -8.30 11.81 -19.35
CA ASP A 428 -8.01 11.28 -20.68
C ASP A 428 -7.17 9.99 -20.51
N PHE A 429 -7.83 8.84 -20.54
CA PHE A 429 -7.23 7.53 -20.27
C PHE A 429 -6.63 6.89 -21.53
N ASP A 430 -5.40 6.39 -21.44
CA ASP A 430 -4.74 5.60 -22.48
C ASP A 430 -5.05 4.10 -22.34
N ILE A 431 -5.06 3.59 -21.11
CA ILE A 431 -5.22 2.16 -20.84
C ILE A 431 -6.33 1.93 -19.80
N ALA A 432 -7.25 1.03 -20.12
CA ALA A 432 -8.32 0.58 -19.22
C ALA A 432 -8.05 -0.87 -18.76
N VAL A 433 -7.88 -1.08 -17.45
CA VAL A 433 -7.65 -2.40 -16.84
C VAL A 433 -8.85 -2.81 -15.98
N PHE A 434 -9.35 -4.04 -16.13
CA PHE A 434 -10.42 -4.63 -15.33
C PHE A 434 -9.93 -5.88 -14.61
N THR A 435 -9.97 -5.87 -13.26
CA THR A 435 -9.46 -6.96 -12.42
C THR A 435 -10.52 -8.02 -12.07
N ASN A 436 -11.72 -7.61 -11.63
CA ASN A 436 -12.84 -8.46 -11.22
C ASN A 436 -14.05 -7.61 -10.80
N LEU A 437 -15.25 -8.20 -10.76
CA LEU A 437 -16.46 -7.64 -10.17
C LEU A 437 -17.21 -8.70 -9.32
N SER A 438 -16.98 -8.66 -8.00
CA SER A 438 -17.77 -9.43 -7.02
C SER A 438 -19.02 -8.68 -6.57
N GLN A 439 -19.99 -9.44 -6.03
CA GLN A 439 -21.29 -9.02 -5.48
C GLN A 439 -21.78 -7.64 -5.97
N GLU A 440 -22.53 -7.64 -7.08
CA GLU A 440 -23.10 -6.43 -7.68
C GLU A 440 -23.87 -5.59 -6.65
N LYS A 441 -23.32 -4.42 -6.31
CA LYS A 441 -24.09 -3.30 -5.78
C LYS A 441 -24.71 -2.57 -6.97
N ASP A 442 -25.95 -2.12 -6.82
CA ASP A 442 -26.71 -1.50 -7.92
C ASP A 442 -25.91 -0.41 -8.65
N GLY A 443 -25.58 -0.67 -9.92
CA GLY A 443 -24.87 0.26 -10.80
C GLY A 443 -23.33 0.20 -10.77
N ASP A 444 -22.67 -0.60 -9.92
CA ASP A 444 -21.19 -0.66 -9.88
C ASP A 444 -20.61 -1.12 -11.23
N ARG A 445 -21.22 -2.12 -11.89
CA ARG A 445 -20.77 -2.63 -13.20
C ARG A 445 -20.81 -1.56 -14.29
N ASP A 446 -21.92 -0.84 -14.39
CA ASP A 446 -22.13 0.17 -15.43
C ASP A 446 -21.30 1.44 -15.14
N ALA A 447 -21.02 1.73 -13.87
CA ALA A 447 -20.07 2.77 -13.46
C ALA A 447 -18.63 2.41 -13.87
N GLN A 448 -18.18 1.17 -13.64
CA GLN A 448 -16.86 0.71 -14.09
C GLN A 448 -16.73 0.71 -15.63
N ALA A 449 -17.81 0.38 -16.35
CA ALA A 449 -17.84 0.39 -17.81
C ALA A 449 -17.59 1.78 -18.44
N LYS A 450 -17.81 2.88 -17.72
CA LYS A 450 -17.42 4.24 -18.16
C LYS A 450 -15.94 4.37 -18.52
N LEU A 451 -15.06 3.60 -17.88
CA LEU A 451 -13.63 3.60 -18.20
C LEU A 451 -13.37 2.97 -19.58
N PHE A 452 -14.03 1.85 -19.87
CA PHE A 452 -13.86 1.12 -21.12
C PHE A 452 -14.62 1.75 -22.30
N SER A 453 -15.75 2.44 -22.05
CA SER A 453 -16.50 3.12 -23.12
C SER A 453 -15.76 4.32 -23.72
N ARG A 454 -14.81 4.90 -22.98
CA ARG A 454 -13.87 5.95 -23.44
C ARG A 454 -12.82 5.45 -24.44
N MET A 455 -12.58 4.14 -24.49
CA MET A 455 -11.55 3.53 -25.35
C MET A 455 -11.99 3.55 -26.83
N GLY A 456 -11.78 4.69 -27.50
CA GLY A 456 -12.15 4.91 -28.90
C GLY A 456 -11.03 4.72 -29.94
N ASP A 457 -9.86 5.32 -29.70
CA ASP A 457 -8.70 5.35 -30.62
C ASP A 457 -7.90 4.03 -30.60
N PRO A 458 -7.77 3.31 -31.73
CA PRO A 458 -7.05 2.03 -31.79
C PRO A 458 -5.53 2.17 -31.89
N GLU A 459 -5.00 3.31 -32.35
CA GLU A 459 -3.55 3.54 -32.38
C GLU A 459 -3.04 3.78 -30.95
N ARG A 460 -3.76 4.65 -30.22
CA ARG A 460 -3.44 5.06 -28.84
C ARG A 460 -3.88 4.05 -27.78
N HIS A 461 -5.17 3.73 -27.68
CA HIS A 461 -5.73 3.12 -26.48
C HIS A 461 -5.53 1.60 -26.37
N ARG A 462 -5.54 1.05 -25.15
CA ARG A 462 -5.50 -0.39 -24.90
C ARG A 462 -6.53 -0.82 -23.86
N LYS A 463 -7.06 -2.03 -23.99
CA LYS A 463 -7.93 -2.68 -22.98
C LYS A 463 -7.22 -3.91 -22.41
N VAL A 464 -7.24 -4.04 -21.08
CA VAL A 464 -6.72 -5.23 -20.37
C VAL A 464 -7.82 -5.79 -19.48
N VAL A 465 -8.17 -7.06 -19.67
CA VAL A 465 -9.40 -7.65 -19.09
C VAL A 465 -9.14 -9.04 -18.54
N ASN A 466 -9.48 -9.26 -17.27
CA ASN A 466 -9.57 -10.60 -16.69
C ASN A 466 -10.74 -11.36 -17.33
N ILE A 467 -10.50 -12.50 -17.99
CA ILE A 467 -11.54 -13.31 -18.64
C ILE A 467 -12.02 -14.52 -17.83
N ASP A 468 -11.51 -14.72 -16.61
CA ASP A 468 -12.13 -15.63 -15.63
C ASP A 468 -13.37 -14.98 -14.96
N ASP A 469 -13.50 -13.65 -15.01
CA ASP A 469 -14.67 -12.95 -14.48
C ASP A 469 -15.89 -13.05 -15.41
N PRO A 470 -17.08 -13.46 -14.93
CA PRO A 470 -18.29 -13.58 -15.74
C PRO A 470 -18.73 -12.30 -16.46
N ASN A 471 -18.28 -11.12 -16.01
CA ASN A 471 -18.59 -9.82 -16.61
C ASN A 471 -17.64 -9.45 -17.76
N ALA A 472 -16.55 -10.19 -17.99
CA ALA A 472 -15.56 -9.86 -19.02
C ALA A 472 -16.18 -9.58 -20.42
N PRO A 473 -17.17 -10.35 -20.93
CA PRO A 473 -17.81 -10.05 -22.21
C PRO A 473 -18.51 -8.68 -22.25
N PHE A 474 -19.04 -8.21 -21.12
CA PHE A 474 -19.65 -6.88 -21.01
C PHE A 474 -18.61 -5.77 -21.13
N PHE A 475 -17.48 -5.88 -20.43
CA PHE A 475 -16.38 -4.91 -20.51
C PHE A 475 -15.70 -4.90 -21.89
N LEU A 476 -15.49 -6.07 -22.50
CA LEU A 476 -14.97 -6.21 -23.87
C LEU A 476 -15.88 -5.52 -24.91
N SER A 477 -17.20 -5.58 -24.71
CA SER A 477 -18.17 -4.94 -25.61
C SER A 477 -18.22 -3.40 -25.53
N GLN A 478 -17.61 -2.78 -24.51
CA GLN A 478 -17.56 -1.34 -24.38
C GLN A 478 -16.51 -0.69 -25.29
N GLY A 479 -16.75 0.55 -25.72
CA GLY A 479 -15.83 1.32 -26.55
C GLY A 479 -15.69 0.77 -27.97
N SER A 480 -14.68 1.25 -28.70
CA SER A 480 -14.40 0.77 -30.05
C SER A 480 -13.94 -0.69 -30.02
N GLN A 481 -14.42 -1.49 -30.97
CA GLN A 481 -14.01 -2.89 -31.17
C GLN A 481 -12.72 -3.00 -32.01
N GLU A 482 -12.19 -1.88 -32.50
CA GLU A 482 -10.90 -1.81 -33.21
C GLU A 482 -9.72 -1.59 -32.23
N VAL A 483 -10.00 -1.18 -30.99
CA VAL A 483 -8.99 -0.99 -29.94
C VAL A 483 -8.39 -2.34 -29.52
N PRO A 484 -7.05 -2.49 -29.53
CA PRO A 484 -6.39 -3.72 -29.09
C PRO A 484 -6.75 -4.10 -27.65
N VAL A 485 -6.99 -5.40 -27.46
CA VAL A 485 -7.25 -6.05 -26.18
C VAL A 485 -6.09 -6.98 -25.87
N VAL A 486 -5.67 -7.03 -24.60
CA VAL A 486 -4.91 -8.16 -24.04
C VAL A 486 -5.75 -8.78 -22.92
N THR A 487 -6.02 -10.07 -23.03
CA THR A 487 -6.78 -10.83 -22.04
C THR A 487 -5.86 -11.53 -21.06
N PHE A 488 -6.26 -11.63 -19.80
CA PHE A 488 -5.53 -12.41 -18.81
C PHE A 488 -6.46 -13.31 -17.99
N ALA A 489 -5.93 -14.42 -17.49
CA ALA A 489 -6.66 -15.39 -16.68
C ALA A 489 -5.70 -16.29 -15.88
N MET A 490 -6.14 -16.76 -14.73
CA MET A 490 -5.46 -17.81 -13.95
C MET A 490 -5.99 -19.19 -14.34
N GLU A 491 -7.29 -19.33 -14.59
CA GLU A 491 -7.96 -20.59 -14.89
C GLU A 491 -8.11 -20.81 -16.41
N ASN A 492 -8.65 -19.83 -17.14
CA ASN A 492 -8.91 -19.93 -18.57
C ASN A 492 -7.62 -19.87 -19.42
N ARG A 493 -7.33 -20.96 -20.13
CA ARG A 493 -6.13 -21.10 -20.97
C ARG A 493 -6.27 -20.54 -22.39
N ASP A 494 -7.44 -20.00 -22.74
CA ASP A 494 -7.66 -19.27 -24.00
C ASP A 494 -7.29 -17.77 -23.89
N ALA A 495 -6.80 -17.30 -22.73
CA ALA A 495 -6.31 -15.93 -22.53
C ALA A 495 -4.92 -15.70 -23.16
N ASP A 496 -4.62 -14.45 -23.52
CA ASP A 496 -3.30 -14.05 -24.04
C ASP A 496 -2.19 -14.22 -22.98
N VAL A 497 -2.51 -13.92 -21.72
CA VAL A 497 -1.59 -13.98 -20.57
C VAL A 497 -2.15 -14.91 -19.49
N HIS A 498 -1.50 -16.05 -19.25
CA HIS A 498 -1.94 -17.03 -18.26
C HIS A 498 -0.76 -17.78 -17.60
N PRO A 499 -0.89 -18.29 -16.37
CA PRO A 499 0.19 -19.03 -15.72
C PRO A 499 0.27 -20.45 -16.30
N LEU A 500 1.48 -20.92 -16.62
CA LEU A 500 1.76 -22.32 -16.94
C LEU A 500 1.80 -23.16 -15.65
N LYS A 501 2.57 -22.68 -14.68
CA LYS A 501 2.82 -23.26 -13.36
C LYS A 501 2.93 -22.10 -12.35
N PHE A 502 2.53 -22.33 -11.11
CA PHE A 502 2.90 -21.49 -9.98
C PHE A 502 3.15 -22.36 -8.74
N GLU A 503 3.94 -21.85 -7.81
CA GLU A 503 4.12 -22.39 -6.47
C GLU A 503 3.92 -21.26 -5.44
N LEU A 504 3.38 -21.60 -4.29
CA LEU A 504 3.01 -20.67 -3.21
C LEU A 504 3.69 -21.13 -1.92
N SER A 505 4.26 -20.18 -1.18
CA SER A 505 4.81 -20.41 0.15
C SER A 505 4.37 -19.31 1.12
N LEU A 506 4.90 -19.31 2.34
CA LEU A 506 4.66 -18.27 3.34
C LEU A 506 5.44 -16.96 3.05
N PHE A 507 6.47 -17.01 2.20
CA PHE A 507 7.43 -15.92 1.99
C PHE A 507 7.53 -15.48 0.52
N GLU A 508 7.28 -16.37 -0.44
CA GLU A 508 7.44 -16.14 -1.87
C GLU A 508 6.31 -16.82 -2.70
N THR A 509 5.88 -16.12 -3.75
CA THR A 509 5.07 -16.64 -4.86
C THR A 509 5.95 -16.75 -6.11
N GLN A 510 6.13 -17.97 -6.64
CA GLN A 510 6.81 -18.19 -7.92
C GLN A 510 5.78 -18.49 -9.03
N VAL A 511 5.89 -17.83 -10.19
CA VAL A 511 4.96 -18.05 -11.31
C VAL A 511 5.67 -18.03 -12.68
N LEU A 512 5.42 -19.08 -13.46
CA LEU A 512 5.83 -19.19 -14.86
C LEU A 512 4.65 -18.76 -15.75
N VAL A 513 4.72 -17.61 -16.40
CA VAL A 513 3.64 -16.99 -17.18
C VAL A 513 3.85 -17.19 -18.68
N ASN A 514 2.84 -17.70 -19.40
CA ASN A 514 2.80 -17.69 -20.85
C ASN A 514 2.23 -16.36 -21.36
N THR A 515 2.85 -15.78 -22.38
CA THR A 515 2.39 -14.56 -23.06
C THR A 515 2.51 -14.71 -24.59
N PRO A 516 1.94 -13.81 -25.42
CA PRO A 516 2.03 -13.91 -26.87
C PRO A 516 3.43 -13.68 -27.45
N THR A 517 4.36 -13.11 -26.66
CA THR A 517 5.73 -12.75 -27.07
C THR A 517 6.80 -13.65 -26.45
N GLY A 518 6.48 -14.42 -25.40
CA GLY A 518 7.40 -15.34 -24.74
C GLY A 518 6.84 -15.94 -23.45
N ILE A 519 7.64 -16.78 -22.79
CA ILE A 519 7.36 -17.25 -21.43
C ILE A 519 8.20 -16.41 -20.47
N LEU A 520 7.59 -15.97 -19.37
CA LEU A 520 8.24 -15.30 -18.25
C LEU A 520 8.32 -16.25 -17.06
N GLU A 521 9.38 -16.13 -16.28
CA GLU A 521 9.53 -16.70 -14.94
C GLU A 521 9.67 -15.52 -13.98
N ILE A 522 8.90 -15.52 -12.88
CA ILE A 522 8.73 -14.39 -11.96
C ILE A 522 8.71 -14.92 -10.52
N SER A 523 9.54 -14.38 -9.65
CA SER A 523 9.47 -14.54 -8.19
C SER A 523 8.99 -13.24 -7.54
N SER A 524 8.04 -13.31 -6.61
CA SER A 524 7.49 -12.11 -5.95
C SER A 524 7.11 -12.39 -4.49
N GLY A 525 7.43 -11.45 -3.60
CA GLY A 525 6.98 -11.47 -2.20
C GLY A 525 5.45 -11.32 -2.03
N LEU A 526 4.72 -10.99 -3.09
CA LEU A 526 3.26 -10.85 -3.06
C LEU A 526 2.57 -12.21 -2.90
N LEU A 527 2.18 -12.54 -1.66
CA LEU A 527 1.65 -13.85 -1.28
C LEU A 527 0.26 -14.15 -1.88
N GLY A 528 0.05 -15.41 -2.27
CA GLY A 528 -1.28 -16.01 -2.52
C GLY A 528 -1.89 -15.76 -3.90
N LYS A 529 -2.84 -16.63 -4.29
CA LYS A 529 -3.43 -16.66 -5.65
C LYS A 529 -4.09 -15.36 -6.11
N HIS A 530 -4.63 -14.56 -5.18
CA HIS A 530 -5.22 -13.27 -5.53
C HIS A 530 -4.16 -12.29 -6.06
N ASN A 531 -2.89 -12.43 -5.66
CA ASN A 531 -1.79 -11.65 -6.21
C ASN A 531 -1.25 -12.20 -7.54
N ILE A 532 -1.42 -13.50 -7.83
CA ILE A 532 -1.19 -14.03 -9.19
C ILE A 532 -2.10 -13.31 -10.21
N TYR A 533 -3.38 -13.05 -9.90
CA TYR A 533 -4.24 -12.24 -10.77
C TYR A 533 -3.73 -10.79 -10.96
N ASN A 534 -3.14 -10.18 -9.92
CA ASN A 534 -2.58 -8.82 -10.00
C ASN A 534 -1.29 -8.80 -10.84
N ILE A 535 -0.44 -9.81 -10.70
CA ILE A 535 0.78 -10.03 -11.51
C ILE A 535 0.39 -10.23 -12.99
N LEU A 536 -0.56 -11.12 -13.28
CA LEU A 536 -1.06 -11.36 -14.65
C LEU A 536 -1.65 -10.09 -15.28
N ALA A 537 -2.33 -9.24 -14.49
CA ALA A 537 -2.83 -7.95 -14.96
C ALA A 537 -1.68 -6.98 -15.33
N ALA A 538 -0.61 -6.93 -14.52
CA ALA A 538 0.56 -6.12 -14.79
C ALA A 538 1.34 -6.62 -16.03
N VAL A 539 1.58 -7.93 -16.13
CA VAL A 539 2.16 -8.55 -17.34
C VAL A 539 1.32 -8.21 -18.57
N ALA A 540 -0.01 -8.33 -18.50
CA ALA A 540 -0.89 -8.01 -19.63
C ALA A 540 -0.87 -6.52 -20.03
N VAL A 541 -0.64 -5.59 -19.10
CA VAL A 541 -0.36 -4.18 -19.42
C VAL A 541 0.99 -4.02 -20.12
N GLY A 542 2.05 -4.69 -19.63
CA GLY A 542 3.36 -4.71 -20.29
C GLY A 542 3.30 -5.22 -21.73
N ILE A 543 2.58 -6.32 -21.95
CA ILE A 543 2.30 -6.86 -23.29
C ILE A 543 1.49 -5.88 -24.15
N ALA A 544 0.49 -5.19 -23.58
CA ALA A 544 -0.35 -4.23 -24.31
C ALA A 544 0.40 -2.97 -24.79
N VAL A 545 1.49 -2.58 -24.12
CA VAL A 545 2.37 -1.48 -24.52
C VAL A 545 3.63 -1.93 -25.30
N GLY A 546 3.84 -3.24 -25.42
CA GLY A 546 5.02 -3.80 -26.09
C GLY A 546 6.33 -3.63 -25.31
N ALA A 547 6.26 -3.67 -23.97
CA ALA A 547 7.42 -3.63 -23.08
C ALA A 547 8.37 -4.82 -23.33
N PRO A 548 9.70 -4.65 -23.15
CA PRO A 548 10.64 -5.76 -23.10
C PRO A 548 10.29 -6.76 -22.00
N LEU A 549 10.45 -8.06 -22.29
CA LEU A 549 10.12 -9.12 -21.32
C LEU A 549 10.95 -9.01 -20.02
N GLU A 550 12.20 -8.59 -20.13
CA GLU A 550 13.12 -8.35 -19.01
C GLU A 550 12.65 -7.21 -18.10
N ASP A 551 12.08 -6.12 -18.67
CA ASP A 551 11.51 -5.01 -17.89
C ASP A 551 10.20 -5.40 -17.21
N ILE A 552 9.40 -6.28 -17.83
CA ILE A 552 8.17 -6.82 -17.25
C ILE A 552 8.47 -7.68 -16.03
N VAL A 553 9.49 -8.55 -16.10
CA VAL A 553 9.92 -9.35 -14.94
C VAL A 553 10.44 -8.43 -13.85
N ARG A 554 11.48 -7.64 -14.15
CA ARG A 554 12.13 -6.74 -13.19
C ARG A 554 11.13 -5.82 -12.47
N GLY A 555 10.24 -5.15 -13.19
CA GLY A 555 9.24 -4.25 -12.60
C GLY A 555 8.05 -4.94 -11.89
N ILE A 556 8.08 -6.27 -11.76
CA ILE A 556 7.17 -7.06 -10.93
C ILE A 556 7.92 -7.66 -9.73
N GLU A 557 9.17 -8.09 -9.93
CA GLU A 557 10.05 -8.60 -8.87
C GLU A 557 10.51 -7.46 -7.92
N GLU A 558 10.70 -6.24 -8.42
CA GLU A 558 10.97 -5.01 -7.64
C GLU A 558 9.82 -4.60 -6.66
N VAL A 559 8.73 -5.37 -6.58
CA VAL A 559 7.59 -5.10 -5.68
C VAL A 559 7.47 -6.22 -4.63
N ASP A 560 8.35 -6.18 -3.62
CA ASP A 560 8.36 -7.12 -2.50
C ASP A 560 6.99 -7.19 -1.79
N ALA A 561 6.44 -6.03 -1.44
CA ALA A 561 5.19 -5.88 -0.73
C ALA A 561 4.42 -4.62 -1.14
N VAL A 562 3.10 -4.62 -0.93
CA VAL A 562 2.25 -3.44 -1.11
C VAL A 562 1.66 -3.02 0.24
N PRO A 563 1.91 -1.77 0.70
CA PRO A 563 1.56 -1.35 2.05
C PRO A 563 0.10 -1.62 2.46
N GLY A 564 -0.10 -2.44 3.49
CA GLY A 564 -1.39 -2.86 4.03
C GLY A 564 -2.27 -3.65 3.06
N ARG A 565 -1.68 -4.43 2.15
CA ARG A 565 -2.33 -5.28 1.15
C ARG A 565 -1.69 -6.68 1.14
N CYS A 566 -2.02 -7.50 2.13
CA CYS A 566 -1.33 -8.76 2.42
C CYS A 566 0.20 -8.57 2.55
N GLU A 567 0.62 -7.49 3.22
CA GLU A 567 2.02 -7.12 3.42
C GLU A 567 2.67 -8.11 4.41
N LEU A 568 3.62 -8.90 3.91
CA LEU A 568 4.47 -9.72 4.76
C LEU A 568 5.44 -8.81 5.52
N ILE A 569 5.55 -9.05 6.83
CA ILE A 569 6.59 -8.52 7.70
C ILE A 569 7.55 -9.69 7.95
N ASP A 570 8.78 -9.53 7.45
CA ASP A 570 9.85 -10.51 7.57
C ASP A 570 11.08 -9.82 8.18
N GLU A 571 11.45 -10.27 9.38
CA GLU A 571 12.62 -9.88 10.14
C GLU A 571 13.47 -11.15 10.41
N GLU A 572 13.54 -12.05 9.40
CA GLU A 572 14.21 -13.36 9.39
C GLU A 572 13.54 -14.47 10.26
N GLN A 573 12.29 -14.29 10.69
CA GLN A 573 11.60 -15.26 11.57
C GLN A 573 11.02 -16.50 10.84
N ALA A 574 10.89 -17.62 11.57
CA ALA A 574 10.42 -18.90 11.03
C ALA A 574 8.89 -19.02 10.75
N PHE A 575 8.14 -17.92 10.75
CA PHE A 575 6.67 -17.90 10.58
C PHE A 575 6.19 -16.62 9.88
N GLY A 576 5.04 -16.68 9.19
CA GLY A 576 4.54 -15.51 8.46
C GLY A 576 3.86 -14.50 9.38
N VAL A 577 4.15 -13.20 9.22
CA VAL A 577 3.37 -12.11 9.83
C VAL A 577 2.80 -11.24 8.72
N ILE A 578 1.48 -11.18 8.58
CA ILE A 578 0.80 -10.52 7.47
C ILE A 578 -0.06 -9.37 7.97
N VAL A 579 0.13 -8.18 7.42
CA VAL A 579 -0.66 -6.98 7.74
C VAL A 579 -1.59 -6.61 6.57
N ASP A 580 -2.88 -6.44 6.84
CA ASP A 580 -3.89 -6.11 5.82
C ASP A 580 -5.02 -5.16 6.29
N HIS A 581 -5.70 -4.57 5.33
CA HIS A 581 -6.80 -3.62 5.51
C HIS A 581 -8.20 -4.29 5.50
N ALA A 582 -8.31 -5.62 5.55
CA ALA A 582 -9.58 -6.36 5.48
C ALA A 582 -10.51 -6.09 6.69
N SER A 583 -11.34 -5.07 6.53
CA SER A 583 -12.27 -4.50 7.52
C SER A 583 -13.75 -4.70 7.16
N THR A 584 -14.04 -5.61 6.23
CA THR A 584 -15.40 -6.09 5.88
C THR A 584 -15.47 -7.62 5.93
N PRO A 585 -16.63 -8.22 6.24
CA PRO A 585 -16.76 -9.68 6.37
C PRO A 585 -16.31 -10.47 5.14
N ASP A 586 -16.64 -9.97 3.94
CA ASP A 586 -16.28 -10.57 2.66
C ASP A 586 -14.77 -10.43 2.33
N ALA A 587 -14.15 -9.29 2.67
CA ALA A 587 -12.70 -9.10 2.53
C ALA A 587 -11.93 -10.01 3.50
N LEU A 588 -12.33 -10.03 4.78
CA LEU A 588 -11.74 -10.89 5.82
C LEU A 588 -11.86 -12.37 5.44
N SER A 589 -13.02 -12.77 4.92
CA SER A 589 -13.23 -14.13 4.42
C SER A 589 -12.17 -14.51 3.39
N ARG A 590 -11.94 -13.67 2.37
CA ARG A 590 -10.97 -13.96 1.29
C ARG A 590 -9.51 -13.85 1.74
N LEU A 591 -9.19 -12.97 2.68
CA LEU A 591 -7.85 -12.88 3.26
C LEU A 591 -7.51 -14.20 3.95
N LEU A 592 -8.36 -14.66 4.88
CA LEU A 592 -8.12 -15.89 5.63
C LEU A 592 -8.21 -17.15 4.75
N ASP A 593 -9.03 -17.15 3.69
CA ASP A 593 -8.98 -18.20 2.66
C ASP A 593 -7.62 -18.20 1.95
N SER A 594 -7.14 -17.03 1.49
CA SER A 594 -5.85 -16.90 0.77
C SER A 594 -4.67 -17.33 1.63
N VAL A 595 -4.65 -16.94 2.91
CA VAL A 595 -3.61 -17.34 3.87
C VAL A 595 -3.66 -18.84 4.12
N ARG A 596 -4.85 -19.45 4.23
CA ARG A 596 -5.00 -20.89 4.40
C ARG A 596 -4.51 -21.69 3.18
N GLU A 597 -4.57 -21.11 1.98
CA GLU A 597 -4.01 -21.74 0.76
C GLU A 597 -2.47 -21.77 0.73
N LEU A 598 -1.77 -21.00 1.56
CA LEU A 598 -0.31 -21.07 1.70
C LEU A 598 0.16 -22.28 2.53
N GLY A 599 -0.78 -23.04 3.12
CA GLY A 599 -0.50 -24.23 3.93
C GLY A 599 0.00 -24.02 5.38
N PRO A 600 -0.39 -22.96 6.11
CA PRO A 600 0.10 -22.73 7.49
C PRO A 600 -0.39 -23.78 8.49
N ARG A 601 0.41 -24.00 9.54
CA ARG A 601 0.16 -24.94 10.64
C ARG A 601 -1.04 -24.51 11.50
N ARG A 602 -1.08 -23.24 11.94
CA ARG A 602 -2.25 -22.54 12.48
C ARG A 602 -2.26 -21.08 11.99
N ILE A 603 -3.44 -20.45 12.01
CA ILE A 603 -3.63 -19.02 11.77
C ILE A 603 -4.02 -18.31 13.08
N ILE A 604 -3.34 -17.21 13.38
CA ILE A 604 -3.55 -16.35 14.54
C ILE A 604 -4.02 -14.98 14.05
N THR A 605 -5.31 -14.66 14.17
CA THR A 605 -5.89 -13.43 13.59
C THR A 605 -6.11 -12.35 14.64
N VAL A 606 -5.48 -11.18 14.48
CA VAL A 606 -5.78 -9.95 15.26
C VAL A 606 -6.74 -9.08 14.46
N ILE A 607 -7.89 -8.73 15.05
CA ILE A 607 -8.91 -7.94 14.37
C ILE A 607 -9.63 -6.97 15.31
N GLY A 608 -9.90 -5.77 14.79
CA GLY A 608 -10.79 -4.80 15.43
C GLY A 608 -11.84 -4.26 14.46
N CYS A 609 -12.64 -3.31 14.93
CA CYS A 609 -13.57 -2.58 14.09
C CYS A 609 -13.56 -1.09 14.42
N CYS A 610 -13.43 -0.26 13.39
CA CYS A 610 -13.68 1.18 13.45
C CYS A 610 -15.06 1.52 14.06
N GLY A 611 -15.12 2.58 14.88
CA GLY A 611 -16.34 3.21 15.38
C GLY A 611 -17.02 4.08 14.31
N GLU A 612 -18.27 4.47 14.56
CA GLU A 612 -19.18 5.22 13.65
C GLU A 612 -19.47 4.55 12.29
N ASP A 613 -18.92 3.36 12.07
CA ASP A 613 -19.18 2.48 10.93
C ASP A 613 -20.48 1.67 11.12
N ASP A 614 -20.86 0.89 10.11
CA ASP A 614 -21.94 -0.10 10.23
C ASP A 614 -21.67 -1.08 11.38
N ARG A 615 -22.54 -1.08 12.40
CA ARG A 615 -22.49 -2.06 13.50
C ARG A 615 -22.81 -3.48 13.01
N GLY A 616 -23.55 -3.64 11.92
CA GLY A 616 -23.95 -4.94 11.36
C GLY A 616 -22.79 -5.83 10.93
N LYS A 617 -21.62 -5.27 10.61
CA LYS A 617 -20.40 -6.06 10.35
C LYS A 617 -19.70 -6.58 11.62
N ARG A 618 -19.86 -5.96 12.79
CA ARG A 618 -19.11 -6.31 14.02
C ARG A 618 -19.26 -7.80 14.41
N PRO A 619 -20.47 -8.40 14.46
CA PRO A 619 -20.62 -9.81 14.81
C PRO A 619 -20.11 -10.75 13.70
N ALA A 620 -20.26 -10.33 12.43
CA ALA A 620 -19.89 -11.12 11.27
C ALA A 620 -18.35 -11.21 11.10
N LEU A 621 -17.61 -10.15 11.43
CA LEU A 621 -16.15 -10.16 11.45
C LEU A 621 -15.61 -11.17 12.46
N THR A 622 -16.04 -11.08 13.73
CA THR A 622 -15.67 -12.03 14.79
C THR A 622 -15.95 -13.47 14.37
N LYS A 623 -17.17 -13.72 13.87
CA LYS A 623 -17.57 -15.07 13.47
C LYS A 623 -16.64 -15.63 12.39
N ILE A 624 -16.34 -14.86 11.34
CA ILE A 624 -15.46 -15.31 10.26
C ILE A 624 -14.02 -15.51 10.73
N ALA A 625 -13.51 -14.65 11.62
CA ALA A 625 -12.20 -14.85 12.24
C ALA A 625 -12.15 -16.16 13.04
N THR A 626 -13.12 -16.40 13.93
CA THR A 626 -13.17 -17.61 14.76
C THR A 626 -13.51 -18.89 13.99
N ASP A 627 -14.25 -18.81 12.89
CA ASP A 627 -14.55 -19.97 12.04
C ASP A 627 -13.32 -20.38 11.19
N LYS A 628 -12.36 -19.46 10.92
CA LYS A 628 -11.23 -19.68 9.99
C LYS A 628 -9.83 -19.62 10.60
N SER A 629 -9.69 -19.17 11.84
CA SER A 629 -8.41 -19.04 12.56
C SER A 629 -8.49 -19.84 13.86
N GLU A 630 -7.47 -20.64 14.15
CA GLU A 630 -7.36 -21.44 15.37
C GLU A 630 -7.24 -20.56 16.62
N VAL A 631 -6.65 -19.37 16.47
CA VAL A 631 -6.61 -18.31 17.48
C VAL A 631 -7.14 -17.01 16.87
N THR A 632 -7.99 -16.30 17.60
CA THR A 632 -8.47 -14.95 17.26
C THR A 632 -8.27 -14.02 18.46
N MET A 633 -7.79 -12.80 18.21
CA MET A 633 -7.58 -11.74 19.19
C MET A 633 -8.43 -10.53 18.79
N LEU A 634 -9.47 -10.21 19.58
CA LEU A 634 -10.32 -9.04 19.37
C LEU A 634 -9.73 -7.81 20.03
N THR A 635 -9.72 -6.69 19.32
CA THR A 635 -9.09 -5.45 19.82
C THR A 635 -9.68 -4.18 19.21
N SER A 636 -9.24 -3.02 19.68
CA SER A 636 -9.63 -1.73 19.09
C SER A 636 -8.99 -1.49 17.71
N ASP A 637 -9.44 -0.46 17.01
CA ASP A 637 -8.99 -0.05 15.69
C ASP A 637 -8.93 1.48 15.65
N ASN A 638 -10.09 2.09 15.38
CA ASN A 638 -10.29 3.54 15.36
C ASN A 638 -11.65 3.82 16.02
N PRO A 639 -11.74 3.83 17.37
CA PRO A 639 -13.02 3.92 18.08
C PRO A 639 -13.78 5.23 17.86
N LYS A 640 -13.07 6.33 17.53
CA LYS A 640 -13.65 7.68 17.37
C LYS A 640 -14.47 8.03 18.63
N ASN A 641 -15.76 8.35 18.47
CA ASN A 641 -16.66 8.75 19.56
C ASN A 641 -17.47 7.59 20.17
N GLU A 642 -17.18 6.33 19.83
CA GLU A 642 -17.74 5.15 20.50
C GLU A 642 -16.76 4.59 21.54
N ASP A 643 -17.28 3.99 22.61
CA ASP A 643 -16.48 3.29 23.61
C ASP A 643 -15.86 2.01 22.99
N PRO A 644 -14.54 1.76 23.09
CA PRO A 644 -13.91 0.53 22.61
C PRO A 644 -14.57 -0.75 23.17
N LEU A 645 -15.07 -0.72 24.41
CA LEU A 645 -15.69 -1.87 25.05
C LEU A 645 -17.10 -2.15 24.50
N ASP A 646 -17.86 -1.12 24.11
CA ASP A 646 -19.14 -1.28 23.39
C ASP A 646 -18.91 -1.91 22.00
N ILE A 647 -17.85 -1.50 21.29
CA ILE A 647 -17.47 -2.08 19.99
C ILE A 647 -17.11 -3.56 20.18
N LEU A 648 -16.40 -3.90 21.25
CA LEU A 648 -15.98 -5.27 21.55
C LEU A 648 -17.14 -6.16 22.04
N ASP A 649 -18.14 -5.64 22.75
CA ASP A 649 -19.38 -6.36 23.08
C ASP A 649 -20.22 -6.66 21.82
N ASP A 650 -20.39 -5.66 20.93
CA ASP A 650 -20.99 -5.84 19.60
C ASP A 650 -20.24 -6.94 18.81
N MET A 651 -18.91 -7.00 18.90
CA MET A 651 -18.08 -8.03 18.26
C MET A 651 -18.23 -9.42 18.91
N LEU A 652 -18.24 -9.55 20.24
CA LEU A 652 -18.44 -10.80 20.97
C LEU A 652 -19.80 -11.47 20.64
N SER A 653 -20.82 -10.67 20.32
CA SER A 653 -22.13 -11.19 19.92
C SER A 653 -22.08 -12.12 18.69
N GLY A 654 -21.02 -12.03 17.86
CA GLY A 654 -20.76 -12.91 16.72
C GLY A 654 -20.57 -14.38 17.05
N VAL A 655 -20.11 -14.69 18.28
CA VAL A 655 -20.02 -16.05 18.83
C VAL A 655 -21.11 -16.34 19.88
N GLY A 656 -22.06 -15.41 20.06
CA GLY A 656 -23.18 -15.55 20.98
C GLY A 656 -22.87 -15.21 22.44
N TRP A 657 -21.81 -14.42 22.70
CA TRP A 657 -21.41 -13.97 24.04
C TRP A 657 -21.60 -12.46 24.20
N SER A 658 -21.71 -12.01 25.44
CA SER A 658 -21.48 -10.62 25.83
C SER A 658 -20.16 -10.47 26.59
N MET A 659 -19.69 -9.24 26.79
CA MET A 659 -18.57 -8.90 27.67
C MET A 659 -18.79 -9.44 29.09
N HIS A 660 -20.03 -9.40 29.58
CA HIS A 660 -20.42 -10.02 30.86
C HIS A 660 -20.34 -11.56 30.86
N ASP A 661 -20.36 -12.22 29.71
CA ASP A 661 -20.15 -13.66 29.60
C ASP A 661 -18.67 -14.00 29.47
N TYR A 662 -17.91 -13.21 28.70
CA TYR A 662 -16.46 -13.33 28.57
C TYR A 662 -15.75 -13.16 29.93
N LEU A 663 -16.08 -12.10 30.69
CA LEU A 663 -15.50 -11.80 32.00
C LEU A 663 -15.87 -12.78 33.15
N LYS A 664 -16.60 -13.86 32.87
CA LYS A 664 -16.81 -14.98 33.82
C LYS A 664 -15.68 -16.01 33.77
N TYR A 665 -14.90 -16.01 32.70
CA TYR A 665 -13.72 -16.83 32.48
C TYR A 665 -12.50 -16.05 32.99
N GLY A 666 -11.46 -16.74 33.48
CA GLY A 666 -10.42 -16.14 34.33
C GLY A 666 -9.24 -17.09 34.57
N GLU A 667 -8.47 -16.90 35.65
CA GLU A 667 -7.14 -17.52 35.89
C GLU A 667 -6.98 -19.05 35.69
N ASN A 668 -8.06 -19.82 35.61
CA ASN A 668 -8.02 -21.28 35.40
C ASN A 668 -8.58 -21.73 34.03
N ASP A 669 -9.20 -20.83 33.27
CA ASP A 669 -9.85 -21.06 31.98
C ASP A 669 -9.90 -19.70 31.26
N TYR A 670 -8.84 -19.36 30.51
CA TYR A 670 -8.51 -17.98 30.10
C TYR A 670 -9.31 -17.43 28.92
N TYR A 671 -10.03 -18.29 28.20
CA TYR A 671 -10.90 -17.93 27.08
C TYR A 671 -12.16 -18.79 27.14
N PRO A 672 -13.35 -18.30 26.73
CA PRO A 672 -14.54 -19.14 26.74
C PRO A 672 -14.46 -20.19 25.61
N PRO A 673 -14.93 -21.43 25.82
CA PRO A 673 -14.74 -22.51 24.85
C PRO A 673 -15.65 -22.37 23.62
N LEU A 674 -15.05 -22.20 22.43
CA LEU A 674 -15.78 -22.19 21.16
C LEU A 674 -16.20 -23.62 20.72
N PRO A 675 -17.35 -23.80 20.05
CA PRO A 675 -17.82 -25.13 19.62
C PRO A 675 -16.93 -25.87 18.60
N ASN A 676 -16.01 -25.17 17.94
CA ASN A 676 -15.00 -25.73 17.03
C ASN A 676 -13.66 -26.05 17.71
N GLY A 677 -13.49 -25.71 19.00
CA GLY A 677 -12.24 -25.88 19.75
C GLY A 677 -11.19 -24.80 19.50
N HIS A 678 -11.51 -23.75 18.73
CA HIS A 678 -10.62 -22.61 18.51
C HIS A 678 -10.61 -21.68 19.73
N ARG A 679 -9.66 -20.75 19.78
CA ARG A 679 -9.43 -19.82 20.90
C ARG A 679 -9.84 -18.40 20.55
N LEU A 680 -10.52 -17.71 21.46
CA LEU A 680 -10.90 -16.30 21.33
C LEU A 680 -10.39 -15.50 22.53
N PHE A 681 -9.43 -14.61 22.27
CA PHE A 681 -8.91 -13.64 23.22
C PHE A 681 -9.44 -12.24 22.89
N LEU A 682 -9.35 -11.33 23.86
CA LEU A 682 -9.86 -9.96 23.76
C LEU A 682 -8.95 -9.03 24.59
N HIS A 683 -8.46 -7.97 23.97
CA HIS A 683 -7.74 -6.89 24.64
C HIS A 683 -8.01 -5.55 23.93
N ASP A 684 -8.48 -4.54 24.63
CA ASP A 684 -8.84 -3.22 24.08
C ASP A 684 -7.66 -2.48 23.45
N ILE A 685 -6.52 -2.41 24.13
CA ILE A 685 -5.28 -1.80 23.62
C ILE A 685 -4.71 -2.62 22.45
N ARG A 686 -4.75 -2.04 21.24
CA ARG A 686 -4.28 -2.68 20.00
C ARG A 686 -2.80 -3.06 20.01
N ARG A 687 -1.94 -2.22 20.61
CA ARG A 687 -0.51 -2.53 20.85
C ARG A 687 -0.33 -3.89 21.53
N VAL A 688 -1.06 -4.12 22.63
CA VAL A 688 -0.96 -5.36 23.40
C VAL A 688 -1.49 -6.54 22.59
N ALA A 689 -2.64 -6.38 21.92
CA ALA A 689 -3.22 -7.42 21.08
C ALA A 689 -2.32 -7.86 19.91
N VAL A 690 -1.65 -6.92 19.25
CA VAL A 690 -0.70 -7.20 18.14
C VAL A 690 0.55 -7.90 18.66
N ARG A 691 1.26 -7.31 19.64
CA ARG A 691 2.49 -7.89 20.20
C ARG A 691 2.24 -9.27 20.83
N ALA A 692 1.08 -9.45 21.50
CA ALA A 692 0.67 -10.74 22.04
C ALA A 692 0.47 -11.83 20.98
N ALA A 693 -0.05 -11.46 19.80
CA ALA A 693 -0.28 -12.39 18.70
C ALA A 693 0.99 -12.72 17.90
N VAL A 694 1.90 -11.75 17.72
CA VAL A 694 3.17 -11.97 17.03
C VAL A 694 4.05 -12.94 17.82
N ALA A 695 4.25 -12.73 19.13
CA ALA A 695 5.06 -13.65 19.93
C ALA A 695 4.34 -14.98 20.25
N MET A 696 3.05 -15.15 19.95
CA MET A 696 2.41 -16.48 19.87
C MET A 696 2.79 -17.25 18.59
N GLY A 697 3.57 -16.69 17.66
CA GLY A 697 4.02 -17.39 16.45
C GLY A 697 5.06 -18.48 16.74
N GLU A 698 4.90 -19.64 16.07
CA GLU A 698 5.87 -20.74 16.04
C GLU A 698 6.11 -21.16 14.57
N GLU A 699 7.17 -21.95 14.32
CA GLU A 699 7.56 -22.43 12.98
C GLU A 699 6.38 -22.92 12.13
N GLY A 700 6.19 -22.30 10.96
CA GLY A 700 5.13 -22.62 10.00
C GLY A 700 3.73 -22.07 10.32
N ASP A 701 3.58 -21.24 11.34
CA ASP A 701 2.35 -20.47 11.59
C ASP A 701 2.20 -19.26 10.66
N VAL A 702 1.00 -18.66 10.64
CA VAL A 702 0.81 -17.29 10.16
C VAL A 702 0.01 -16.46 11.17
N VAL A 703 0.57 -15.30 11.53
CA VAL A 703 -0.12 -14.23 12.25
C VAL A 703 -0.72 -13.26 11.23
N VAL A 704 -2.00 -12.94 11.36
CA VAL A 704 -2.73 -12.03 10.45
C VAL A 704 -3.26 -10.84 11.23
N VAL A 705 -2.63 -9.68 11.09
CA VAL A 705 -3.07 -8.43 11.71
C VAL A 705 -3.90 -7.64 10.70
N THR A 706 -5.20 -7.47 10.99
CA THR A 706 -6.13 -6.89 10.03
C THR A 706 -7.00 -5.75 10.58
N GLY A 707 -7.41 -4.88 9.67
CA GLY A 707 -8.29 -3.74 9.91
C GLY A 707 -7.71 -2.46 9.31
N LYS A 708 -6.58 -2.00 9.84
CA LYS A 708 -5.91 -0.75 9.45
C LYS A 708 -5.06 -0.89 8.19
N GLY A 709 -4.29 -1.97 8.06
CA GLY A 709 -3.32 -2.14 6.98
C GLY A 709 -2.26 -1.04 6.99
N HIS A 710 -2.37 -0.08 6.08
CA HIS A 710 -1.44 1.05 5.90
C HIS A 710 -1.77 2.28 6.77
N GLN A 711 -2.83 2.24 7.58
CA GLN A 711 -3.26 3.39 8.37
C GLN A 711 -2.43 3.53 9.65
N ALA A 712 -1.34 4.29 9.55
CA ALA A 712 -0.40 4.64 10.62
C ALA A 712 -0.99 5.61 11.68
N TYR A 713 -2.19 5.35 12.19
CA TYR A 713 -2.80 6.12 13.27
C TYR A 713 -3.89 5.36 14.06
N GLN A 714 -4.26 5.94 15.20
CA GLN A 714 -5.46 5.61 15.96
C GLN A 714 -6.24 6.89 16.30
N ILE A 715 -7.57 6.85 16.15
CA ILE A 715 -8.48 7.97 16.44
C ILE A 715 -9.38 7.64 17.63
N GLU A 716 -9.32 8.45 18.68
CA GLU A 716 -10.14 8.35 19.89
C GLU A 716 -10.66 9.75 20.27
N GLY A 717 -11.98 9.94 20.25
CA GLY A 717 -12.60 11.26 20.21
C GLY A 717 -12.03 12.12 19.07
N ASP A 718 -11.62 13.34 19.41
CA ASP A 718 -10.91 14.28 18.51
C ASP A 718 -9.39 14.03 18.42
N LYS A 719 -8.82 13.11 19.21
CA LYS A 719 -7.39 12.81 19.16
C LYS A 719 -7.06 11.92 17.97
N LYS A 720 -5.94 12.21 17.30
CA LYS A 720 -5.28 11.31 16.35
C LYS A 720 -3.85 11.06 16.84
N GLU A 721 -3.61 9.86 17.34
CA GLU A 721 -2.30 9.43 17.85
C GLU A 721 -1.62 8.51 16.80
N PHE A 722 -0.29 8.46 16.82
CA PHE A 722 0.49 7.65 15.88
C PHE A 722 0.47 6.18 16.31
N PHE A 723 0.18 5.28 15.37
CA PHE A 723 0.09 3.84 15.61
C PHE A 723 0.09 3.10 14.26
N ASP A 724 1.11 2.30 13.94
CA ASP A 724 1.15 1.50 12.72
C ASP A 724 1.25 0.01 13.06
N ASP A 725 0.27 -0.79 12.59
CA ASP A 725 0.26 -2.25 12.80
C ASP A 725 1.57 -2.91 12.37
N ARG A 726 2.28 -2.32 11.41
CA ARG A 726 3.47 -2.88 10.75
C ARG A 726 4.74 -2.61 11.56
N GLU A 727 4.87 -1.43 12.14
CA GLU A 727 5.95 -1.11 13.07
C GLU A 727 5.78 -1.89 14.39
N GLU A 728 4.54 -2.00 14.88
CA GLU A 728 4.20 -2.84 16.04
C GLU A 728 4.51 -4.33 15.80
N CYS A 729 4.41 -4.82 14.55
CA CYS A 729 4.84 -6.17 14.19
C CYS A 729 6.37 -6.32 14.16
N ARG A 730 7.11 -5.36 13.56
CA ARG A 730 8.58 -5.39 13.51
C ARG A 730 9.19 -5.32 14.90
N GLU A 731 8.75 -4.35 15.71
CA GLU A 731 9.16 -4.28 17.12
C GLU A 731 8.83 -5.58 17.86
N ALA A 732 7.64 -6.16 17.66
CA ALA A 732 7.29 -7.42 18.33
C ALA A 732 8.22 -8.57 17.95
N LEU A 733 8.55 -8.72 16.66
CA LEU A 733 9.44 -9.75 16.14
C LEU A 733 10.83 -9.69 16.78
N GLN A 734 11.41 -8.49 16.88
CA GLN A 734 12.73 -8.25 17.48
C GLN A 734 12.82 -8.71 18.94
N TYR A 735 11.70 -8.72 19.68
CA TYR A 735 11.64 -9.20 21.08
C TYR A 735 11.19 -10.67 21.24
N VAL A 736 10.79 -11.40 20.19
CA VAL A 736 10.35 -12.81 20.34
C VAL A 736 11.49 -13.68 20.88
N ASP A 737 12.68 -13.56 20.28
CA ASP A 737 13.87 -14.30 20.69
C ASP A 737 14.32 -13.94 22.11
N GLU A 738 14.14 -12.69 22.55
CA GLU A 738 14.43 -12.29 23.93
C GLU A 738 13.44 -12.91 24.93
N LEU A 739 12.14 -12.96 24.60
CA LEU A 739 11.13 -13.62 25.43
C LEU A 739 11.42 -15.12 25.57
N HIS A 740 11.82 -15.78 24.48
CA HIS A 740 12.20 -17.21 24.49
C HIS A 740 13.51 -17.45 25.26
N GLN A 741 14.50 -16.55 25.14
CA GLN A 741 15.75 -16.61 25.92
C GLN A 741 15.52 -16.34 27.42
N ALA A 742 14.57 -15.47 27.77
CA ALA A 742 14.09 -15.28 29.14
C ALA A 742 13.29 -16.47 29.68
N GLY A 743 13.02 -17.48 28.84
CA GLY A 743 12.29 -18.69 29.18
C GLY A 743 10.78 -18.49 29.32
N ILE A 744 10.22 -17.39 28.81
CA ILE A 744 8.78 -17.13 28.83
C ILE A 744 8.11 -18.04 27.79
N ASP A 745 7.16 -18.87 28.24
CA ASP A 745 6.34 -19.65 27.31
C ASP A 745 5.30 -18.72 26.68
N THR A 746 5.53 -18.40 25.40
CA THR A 746 4.64 -17.56 24.60
C THR A 746 3.63 -18.36 23.77
N SER A 747 3.70 -19.69 23.75
CA SER A 747 2.88 -20.57 22.87
C SER A 747 1.38 -20.52 23.17
N GLU A 748 1.01 -20.19 24.41
CA GLU A 748 -0.36 -19.94 24.84
C GLU A 748 -0.47 -18.61 25.61
N PHE A 749 -1.44 -17.77 25.23
CA PHE A 749 -1.77 -16.55 25.97
C PHE A 749 -2.75 -16.84 27.13
N PRO A 750 -2.60 -16.19 28.31
CA PRO A 750 -1.50 -15.31 28.69
C PRO A 750 -0.22 -16.09 28.99
N TRP A 751 0.89 -15.51 28.57
CA TRP A 751 2.22 -16.11 28.65
C TRP A 751 2.64 -16.42 30.09
N ARG A 752 3.47 -17.45 30.27
CA ARG A 752 3.81 -17.97 31.59
C ARG A 752 5.31 -18.07 31.81
N LEU A 753 5.71 -17.89 33.06
CA LEU A 753 7.03 -18.30 33.54
C LEU A 753 7.02 -19.82 33.80
N PRO A 754 8.10 -20.57 33.51
CA PRO A 754 8.14 -22.03 33.61
C PRO A 754 7.84 -22.60 35.00
N GLU A 755 8.00 -21.80 36.06
CA GLU A 755 7.75 -22.17 37.46
C GLU A 755 6.25 -22.18 37.84
N SER A 756 5.33 -21.99 36.89
CA SER A 756 3.87 -21.84 37.13
C SER A 756 3.00 -23.03 36.67
N HIS A 757 3.58 -24.24 36.62
CA HIS A 757 2.90 -25.50 36.28
C HIS A 757 2.38 -26.30 37.49
#